data_AF-A0A0W0RSI4-F1
#
_entry.id   AF-A0A0W0RSI4-F1
#
_cell.length_a   1.000
_cell.length_b   1.000
_cell.length_c   1.000
_cell.angle_alpha   90.00
_cell.angle_beta   90.00
_cell.angle_gamma   90.00
#
_symmetry.space_group_name_H-M   'P 1'
#
loop_
_entity.id
_entity.type
_entity.pdbx_description
1 polymer ?
#
loop_
_entity_poly.entity_id
_entity_poly.type
_entity_poly.pdbx_seq_one_letter_code
_entity_poly.pdbx_strand_id
1 'polypeptide(L)'
;MDKKHNISLSRISCALLSVVVSSQVLAASNLTISPTPGTTIPTTIYPGSTVYAFYTVTNNTQSALSNYSLQGLPATVKQNTTYSGYCANPVNLAAHASCIMELDITGETVSNFALCRGSSCTTATTPLYVLRATTPMPLVAPGAYDYQAGGFDYQAGRFFTAPAPVSRRIGYPLVATSFNNGLSWLYTLSNNTAQVPGGMSEGALNSAHCVGTMCIASGAYINSAGLTYPLIASSTNGGVNWTYPVSSSPALPTGVSQAQFATSSCYGNTCIAVGGYQFGQTPIPTLKHATTPLAATRLGYPLLAMSTNTGINWSYVMPGALAAPSNGAIFTGASCSSKSCVASGSYSDIDGVVYPLLVITTDKGAHWSYKIAKSYPQLPSDFETSFNSRGGNFNDSSCSGYFCAAAGSYTALNASGNQIIYPLLASSSDGGTSWSYTITSSNLPPNFNSTGAVPNPFPSGHFNSASCSGMNCIAAGSYNVYNPSADINIQYPMLASSLNGGISWTYPINNGNPPPNFDADGSRLSPGGQFNSVSCNGNICIGVGSYFAYESSSGQDVRYPFLALSTDSGAHWSYKITNTMPQLPNDFDMNGGGYFDNAYCNGSACIASGAYFTTGRTQSALLASSNDGGITWVYTVSSNNPPLPIGTTYQNSRFMGKSNLTARTFALNAKNRELK
;
A
#
# COMPACT_ATOMS: atom_id res chain seq x y z
N MET A 1 -39.15 53.80 9.70
CA MET A 1 -39.11 53.45 11.14
C MET A 1 -37.68 53.63 11.61
N ASP A 2 -37.38 54.88 11.96
CA ASP A 2 -36.10 55.33 12.48
C ASP A 2 -35.97 54.96 13.96
N LYS A 3 -34.80 54.45 14.37
CA LYS A 3 -34.39 54.47 15.77
C LYS A 3 -33.06 55.21 15.91
N LYS A 4 -33.21 56.50 16.20
CA LYS A 4 -32.23 57.38 16.85
C LYS A 4 -31.87 56.81 18.22
N HIS A 5 -30.57 56.74 18.54
CA HIS A 5 -30.10 56.83 19.93
C HIS A 5 -29.03 57.94 20.03
N ASN A 6 -29.38 58.94 20.83
CA ASN A 6 -28.54 60.04 21.32
C ASN A 6 -27.73 59.55 22.52
N ILE A 7 -26.42 59.83 22.58
CA ILE A 7 -25.73 60.08 23.87
C ILE A 7 -24.72 61.23 23.71
N SER A 8 -25.10 62.35 24.33
CA SER A 8 -24.35 63.35 25.11
C SER A 8 -22.88 63.70 24.77
N LEU A 9 -22.70 64.97 24.37
CA LEU A 9 -21.48 65.75 24.56
C LEU A 9 -21.06 65.81 26.05
N SER A 10 -19.76 65.72 26.32
CA SER A 10 -19.14 66.31 27.52
C SER A 10 -17.70 66.77 27.22
N ARG A 11 -17.58 68.10 27.13
CA ARG A 11 -16.48 69.00 27.54
C ARG A 11 -15.02 68.57 27.31
N ILE A 12 -14.44 69.26 26.33
CA ILE A 12 -13.14 69.96 26.33
C ILE A 12 -12.36 69.90 27.66
N SER A 13 -11.16 69.32 27.61
CA SER A 13 -10.03 69.74 28.43
C SER A 13 -8.76 69.63 27.58
N CYS A 14 -8.26 70.79 27.16
CA CYS A 14 -6.91 70.97 26.63
C CYS A 14 -5.90 70.55 27.70
N ALA A 15 -5.16 69.48 27.44
CA ALA A 15 -3.88 69.25 28.05
C ALA A 15 -2.89 68.87 26.94
N LEU A 16 -1.89 69.72 26.74
CA LEU A 16 -0.68 69.40 26.00
C LEU A 16 -0.11 68.08 26.55
N LEU A 17 -0.18 66.99 25.78
CA LEU A 17 0.73 65.87 25.92
C LEU A 17 1.68 65.90 24.73
N SER A 18 2.82 66.56 24.94
CA SER A 18 4.04 66.30 24.22
C SER A 18 4.38 64.81 24.35
N VAL A 19 4.00 64.02 23.35
CA VAL A 19 4.49 62.65 23.17
C VAL A 19 5.98 62.76 22.86
N VAL A 20 6.78 62.69 23.92
CA VAL A 20 8.19 62.33 23.81
C VAL A 20 8.19 60.91 23.26
N VAL A 21 8.43 60.78 21.95
CA VAL A 21 8.90 59.54 21.37
C VAL A 21 10.29 59.32 21.99
N SER A 22 10.33 58.68 23.15
CA SER A 22 11.57 58.13 23.67
C SER A 22 11.98 57.07 22.66
N SER A 23 12.88 57.44 21.75
CA SER A 23 13.71 56.50 21.02
C SER A 23 14.43 55.67 22.08
N GLN A 24 13.81 54.56 22.48
CA GLN A 24 14.53 53.51 23.14
C GLN A 24 15.55 53.06 22.11
N VAL A 25 16.77 53.56 22.26
CA VAL A 25 17.95 52.97 21.66
C VAL A 25 17.97 51.56 22.26
N LEU A 26 17.31 50.63 21.58
CA LEU A 26 17.42 49.21 21.86
C LEU A 26 18.91 48.94 21.78
N ALA A 27 19.53 48.73 22.93
CA ALA A 27 20.92 48.33 22.99
C ALA A 27 21.04 47.10 22.09
N ALA A 28 21.73 47.24 20.95
CA ALA A 28 21.91 46.16 20.00
C ALA A 28 22.47 44.96 20.78
N SER A 29 21.86 43.78 20.62
CA SER A 29 22.32 42.61 21.36
C SER A 29 23.78 42.32 21.01
N ASN A 30 24.61 42.14 22.03
CA ASN A 30 26.06 41.93 21.87
C ASN A 30 26.37 40.71 20.97
N LEU A 31 25.46 39.73 20.94
CA LEU A 31 25.51 38.56 20.08
C LEU A 31 24.25 38.48 19.21
N THR A 32 24.33 37.76 18.11
CA THR A 32 23.19 37.22 17.36
C THR A 32 23.34 35.70 17.25
N ILE A 33 22.23 34.98 17.43
CA ILE A 33 22.16 33.52 17.29
C ILE A 33 21.01 33.21 16.35
N SER A 34 21.32 32.86 15.10
CA SER A 34 20.33 32.58 14.06
C SER A 34 20.60 31.25 13.37
N PRO A 35 19.59 30.59 12.77
CA PRO A 35 19.82 29.38 11.98
C PRO A 35 20.90 29.62 10.92
N THR A 36 21.82 28.67 10.75
CA THR A 36 22.89 28.82 9.76
C THR A 36 22.29 28.86 8.34
N PRO A 37 22.64 29.86 7.50
CA PRO A 37 22.13 29.93 6.13
C PRO A 37 22.38 28.64 5.35
N GLY A 38 21.36 28.17 4.63
CA GLY A 38 21.42 26.90 3.87
C GLY A 38 21.12 25.64 4.69
N THR A 39 20.91 25.75 6.00
CA THR A 39 20.47 24.64 6.85
C THR A 39 18.99 24.75 7.22
N THR A 40 18.36 23.63 7.55
CA THR A 40 17.00 23.59 8.09
C THR A 40 17.04 23.07 9.53
N ILE A 41 16.29 23.69 10.43
CA ILE A 41 16.15 23.18 11.80
C ILE A 41 15.23 21.95 11.75
N PRO A 42 15.66 20.80 12.29
CA PRO A 42 14.82 19.61 12.32
C PRO A 42 13.58 19.88 13.17
N THR A 43 12.41 19.48 12.67
CA THR A 43 11.15 19.62 13.40
C THR A 43 10.71 18.33 14.07
N THR A 44 11.37 17.21 13.75
CA THR A 44 11.03 15.87 14.24
C THR A 44 12.26 15.02 14.52
N ILE A 45 12.15 14.09 15.47
CA ILE A 45 13.19 13.12 15.81
C ILE A 45 12.60 11.74 16.12
N TYR A 46 13.20 10.66 15.59
CA TYR A 46 12.78 9.30 15.88
C TYR A 46 13.41 8.77 17.18
N PRO A 47 12.71 7.93 17.96
CA PRO A 47 13.29 7.32 19.15
C PRO A 47 14.62 6.60 18.85
N GLY A 48 15.67 6.91 19.61
CA GLY A 48 16.99 6.30 19.44
C GLY A 48 17.86 6.89 18.32
N SER A 49 17.36 7.89 17.59
CA SER A 49 18.14 8.65 16.60
C SER A 49 18.72 9.93 17.19
N THR A 50 19.68 10.52 16.48
CA THR A 50 20.20 11.88 16.73
C THR A 50 19.98 12.71 15.47
N VAL A 51 19.44 13.93 15.63
CA VAL A 51 19.35 14.95 14.56
C VAL A 51 20.14 16.18 14.97
N TYR A 52 20.51 17.00 13.98
CA TYR A 52 21.41 18.13 14.19
C TYR A 52 20.71 19.44 13.85
N ALA A 53 20.91 20.47 14.69
CA ALA A 53 20.52 21.84 14.37
C ALA A 53 21.78 22.73 14.35
N PHE A 54 21.86 23.60 13.34
CA PHE A 54 23.01 24.48 13.13
C PHE A 54 22.60 25.93 13.31
N TYR A 55 23.33 26.64 14.18
CA TYR A 55 23.16 28.07 14.42
C TYR A 55 24.46 28.80 14.17
N THR A 56 24.38 29.95 13.50
CA THR A 56 25.49 30.89 13.40
C THR A 56 25.43 31.85 14.58
N VAL A 57 26.52 31.92 15.35
CA VAL A 57 26.69 32.89 16.44
C VAL A 57 27.63 33.98 15.96
N THR A 58 27.20 35.24 16.01
CA THR A 58 28.02 36.38 15.60
C THR A 58 28.17 37.37 16.74
N ASN A 59 29.39 37.86 16.95
CA ASN A 59 29.67 38.99 17.84
C ASN A 59 29.43 40.31 17.11
N ASN A 60 28.44 41.09 17.56
CA ASN A 60 28.11 42.37 16.91
C ASN A 60 28.92 43.55 17.46
N THR A 61 29.76 43.32 18.47
CA THR A 61 30.55 44.36 19.12
C THR A 61 31.94 44.52 18.49
N GLN A 62 32.53 45.70 18.68
CA GLN A 62 33.92 45.98 18.28
C GLN A 62 34.97 45.39 19.24
N SER A 63 34.52 44.76 20.33
CA SER A 63 35.38 44.14 21.35
C SER A 63 35.27 42.62 21.28
N ALA A 64 36.33 41.92 21.68
CA ALA A 64 36.24 40.48 21.87
C ALA A 64 35.27 40.12 23.01
N LEU A 65 34.43 39.13 22.79
CA LEU A 65 33.52 38.57 23.78
C LEU A 65 34.06 37.22 24.25
N SER A 66 34.21 37.06 25.56
CA SER A 66 34.72 35.83 26.16
C SER A 66 33.82 35.31 27.27
N ASN A 67 33.88 33.99 27.51
CA ASN A 67 33.21 33.28 28.59
C ASN A 67 31.67 33.32 28.52
N TYR A 68 31.07 33.23 27.33
CA TYR A 68 29.63 33.04 27.19
C TYR A 68 29.28 31.56 27.29
N SER A 69 28.42 31.20 28.24
CA SER A 69 27.94 29.84 28.46
C SER A 69 26.59 29.62 27.81
N LEU A 70 26.37 28.43 27.25
CA LEU A 70 25.09 28.04 26.70
C LEU A 70 24.12 27.66 27.84
N GLN A 71 22.94 28.25 27.85
CA GLN A 71 21.90 28.02 28.86
C GLN A 71 20.55 27.71 28.22
N GLY A 72 19.71 26.98 28.96
CA GLY A 72 18.35 26.64 28.53
C GLY A 72 18.25 25.42 27.59
N LEU A 73 19.35 24.74 27.28
CA LEU A 73 19.27 23.47 26.54
C LEU A 73 18.57 22.39 27.39
N PRO A 74 17.58 21.67 26.84
CA PRO A 74 17.00 20.50 27.50
C PRO A 74 18.02 19.36 27.60
N ALA A 75 17.79 18.41 28.50
CA ALA A 75 18.67 17.26 28.71
C ALA A 75 18.87 16.39 27.45
N THR A 76 17.95 16.47 26.50
CA THR A 76 17.99 15.77 25.20
C THR A 76 18.85 16.48 24.15
N VAL A 77 19.43 17.65 24.46
CA VAL A 77 20.21 18.46 23.52
C VAL A 77 21.61 18.72 24.08
N LYS A 78 22.63 18.48 23.28
CA LYS A 78 24.04 18.72 23.63
C LYS A 78 24.72 19.54 22.54
N GLN A 79 25.56 20.50 22.91
CA GLN A 79 26.41 21.20 21.94
C GLN A 79 27.57 20.29 21.49
N ASN A 80 27.75 20.15 20.18
CA ASN A 80 28.89 19.45 19.59
C ASN A 80 30.05 20.44 19.37
N THR A 81 31.21 20.16 19.97
CA THR A 81 32.41 21.01 19.90
C THR A 81 33.60 20.29 19.25
N THR A 82 33.35 19.20 18.53
CA THR A 82 34.41 18.30 18.05
C THR A 82 35.16 18.87 16.84
N TYR A 83 34.50 19.67 16.01
CA TYR A 83 35.10 20.25 14.80
C TYR A 83 35.73 21.63 15.09
N SER A 84 36.90 21.90 14.51
CA SER A 84 37.68 23.14 14.77
C SER A 84 37.02 24.44 14.30
N GLY A 85 35.96 24.35 13.50
CA GLY A 85 35.13 25.48 13.08
C GLY A 85 33.89 25.72 13.97
N TYR A 86 33.66 24.89 14.98
CA TYR A 86 32.48 25.02 15.85
C TYR A 86 32.73 25.93 17.04
N CYS A 87 31.65 26.56 17.51
CA CYS A 87 31.69 27.35 18.72
C CYS A 87 32.18 26.49 19.89
N ALA A 88 33.25 26.93 20.56
CA ALA A 88 33.69 26.33 21.82
C ALA A 88 32.62 26.50 22.91
N ASN A 89 32.72 25.71 23.99
CA ASN A 89 31.92 25.92 25.20
C ASN A 89 32.87 26.00 26.41
N PRO A 90 33.06 27.19 27.03
CA PRO A 90 32.36 28.44 26.75
C PRO A 90 32.75 29.10 25.40
N VAL A 91 31.83 29.89 24.84
CA VAL A 91 32.00 30.59 23.55
C VAL A 91 32.90 31.82 23.75
N ASN A 92 33.92 31.92 22.89
CA ASN A 92 34.83 33.07 22.79
C ASN A 92 34.88 33.52 21.33
N LEU A 93 34.57 34.79 21.05
CA LEU A 93 34.53 35.37 19.71
C LEU A 93 35.30 36.70 19.69
N ALA A 94 36.22 36.85 18.72
CA ALA A 94 36.82 38.15 18.43
C ALA A 94 35.75 39.16 17.98
N ALA A 95 36.11 40.44 17.92
CA ALA A 95 35.23 41.48 17.38
C ALA A 95 34.73 41.09 15.98
N HIS A 96 33.43 41.16 15.75
CA HIS A 96 32.78 40.79 14.46
C HIS A 96 33.01 39.35 13.98
N ALA A 97 33.60 38.48 14.78
CA ALA A 97 33.79 37.08 14.42
C ALA A 97 32.48 36.28 14.56
N SER A 98 32.41 35.18 13.82
CA SER A 98 31.32 34.22 13.90
C SER A 98 31.82 32.79 14.07
N CYS A 99 31.00 31.92 14.66
CA CYS A 99 31.22 30.48 14.72
C CYS A 99 29.91 29.73 14.46
N ILE A 100 30.01 28.45 14.07
CA ILE A 100 28.84 27.57 13.91
C ILE A 100 28.65 26.76 15.20
N MET A 101 27.45 26.81 15.77
CA MET A 101 27.04 25.99 16.89
C MET A 101 26.17 24.85 16.38
N GLU A 102 26.71 23.63 16.43
CA GLU A 102 25.97 22.39 16.17
C GLU A 102 25.36 21.89 17.49
N LEU A 103 24.07 21.57 17.45
CA LEU A 103 23.34 20.96 18.56
C LEU A 103 22.92 19.54 18.18
N ASP A 104 23.42 18.57 18.93
CA ASP A 104 23.03 17.16 18.88
C ASP A 104 21.72 16.99 19.65
N ILE A 105 20.66 16.58 18.97
CA ILE A 105 19.32 16.43 19.54
C ILE A 105 18.99 14.94 19.54
N THR A 106 18.77 14.36 20.72
CA THR A 106 18.54 12.92 20.95
C THR A 106 17.12 12.60 21.43
N GLY A 107 16.28 13.62 21.63
CA GLY A 107 14.88 13.46 22.01
C GLY A 107 14.05 14.70 21.73
N GLU A 108 12.75 14.60 22.06
CA GLU A 108 11.82 15.72 21.95
C GLU A 108 12.31 16.91 22.77
N THR A 109 12.16 18.09 22.20
CA THR A 109 12.65 19.32 22.79
C THR A 109 11.91 20.52 22.23
N VAL A 110 11.39 21.33 23.14
CA VAL A 110 10.88 22.67 22.85
C VAL A 110 11.62 23.60 23.78
N SER A 111 12.55 24.37 23.24
CA SER A 111 13.41 25.25 24.05
C SER A 111 13.76 26.56 23.36
N ASN A 112 13.70 27.63 24.17
CA ASN A 112 14.39 28.88 23.92
C ASN A 112 15.73 28.81 24.65
N PHE A 113 16.82 28.55 23.93
CA PHE A 113 18.16 28.58 24.51
C PHE A 113 18.83 29.94 24.30
N ALA A 114 19.82 30.24 25.13
CA ALA A 114 20.54 31.50 25.11
C ALA A 114 22.03 31.32 25.40
N LEU A 115 22.85 32.26 24.91
CA LEU A 115 24.23 32.43 25.38
C LEU A 115 24.27 33.52 26.45
N CYS A 116 24.78 33.16 27.63
CA CYS A 116 24.77 34.02 28.81
C CYS A 116 26.18 34.22 29.40
N ARG A 117 26.47 35.45 29.82
CA ARG A 117 27.60 35.81 30.69
C ARG A 117 27.06 36.65 31.86
N GLY A 118 26.97 36.03 33.03
CA GLY A 118 26.28 36.63 34.18
C GLY A 118 24.80 36.84 33.86
N SER A 119 24.31 38.07 34.01
CA SER A 119 22.92 38.45 33.69
C SER A 119 22.69 38.85 32.22
N SER A 120 23.75 38.94 31.41
CA SER A 120 23.64 39.31 30.01
C SER A 120 23.45 38.07 29.15
N CYS A 121 22.26 37.92 28.56
CA CYS A 121 21.88 36.76 27.76
C CYS A 121 21.39 37.20 26.37
N THR A 122 21.78 36.46 25.33
CA THR A 122 21.21 36.56 23.98
C THR A 122 20.49 35.26 23.65
N THR A 123 19.18 35.32 23.40
CA THR A 123 18.38 34.16 22.99
C THR A 123 18.50 33.88 21.50
N ALA A 124 18.39 32.62 21.09
CA ALA A 124 18.24 32.26 19.69
C ALA A 124 17.02 32.93 19.06
N THR A 125 17.17 33.45 17.84
CA THR A 125 16.07 34.11 17.10
C THR A 125 15.00 33.11 16.66
N THR A 126 15.39 31.85 16.46
CA THR A 126 14.48 30.74 16.15
C THR A 126 14.65 29.70 17.27
N PRO A 127 13.57 29.37 18.00
CA PRO A 127 13.65 28.36 19.04
C PRO A 127 13.89 26.97 18.47
N LEU A 128 14.41 26.10 19.32
CA LEU A 128 14.48 24.68 19.02
C LEU A 128 13.09 24.07 19.24
N TYR A 129 12.46 23.56 18.18
CA TYR A 129 11.15 22.92 18.23
C TYR A 129 11.20 21.59 17.49
N VAL A 130 11.64 20.54 18.21
CA VAL A 130 11.77 19.19 17.68
C VAL A 130 10.82 18.27 18.42
N LEU A 131 9.77 17.80 17.76
CA LEU A 131 8.83 16.86 18.35
C LEU A 131 9.36 15.44 18.20
N ARG A 132 9.08 14.55 19.16
CA ARG A 132 9.32 13.12 18.95
C ARG A 132 8.39 12.67 17.82
N ALA A 133 8.98 12.30 16.69
CA ALA A 133 8.26 11.61 15.65
C ALA A 133 7.69 10.33 16.26
N THR A 134 6.40 10.11 16.07
CA THR A 134 5.88 8.75 16.19
C THR A 134 6.70 7.90 15.24
N THR A 135 7.28 6.80 15.74
CA THR A 135 8.03 5.84 14.90
C THR A 135 7.28 5.68 13.58
N PRO A 136 7.94 5.93 12.44
CA PRO A 136 7.25 5.90 11.18
C PRO A 136 6.66 4.51 11.06
N MET A 137 5.44 4.43 10.54
CA MET A 137 4.81 3.14 10.40
C MET A 137 5.72 2.28 9.50
N PRO A 138 6.17 1.12 9.99
CA PRO A 138 7.12 0.32 9.24
C PRO A 138 6.50 -0.06 7.90
N LEU A 139 7.22 0.13 6.81
CA LEU A 139 6.77 -0.36 5.51
C LEU A 139 7.12 -1.85 5.44
N VAL A 140 6.17 -2.69 5.04
CA VAL A 140 6.34 -4.15 5.04
C VAL A 140 5.97 -4.71 3.66
N ALA A 141 6.90 -5.43 3.04
CA ALA A 141 6.71 -6.10 1.75
C ALA A 141 6.77 -7.63 1.95
N PRO A 142 5.63 -8.33 1.82
CA PRO A 142 5.56 -9.79 1.94
C PRO A 142 5.91 -10.48 0.62
N GLY A 143 6.49 -11.67 0.71
CA GLY A 143 6.80 -12.46 -0.47
C GLY A 143 7.24 -13.87 -0.15
N ALA A 144 8.02 -14.41 -1.08
CA ALA A 144 8.72 -15.67 -0.93
C ALA A 144 10.03 -15.63 -1.70
N TYR A 145 10.93 -16.52 -1.32
CA TYR A 145 12.13 -16.82 -2.09
C TYR A 145 12.30 -18.33 -2.18
N ASP A 146 12.84 -18.81 -3.28
CA ASP A 146 12.99 -20.22 -3.61
C ASP A 146 14.46 -20.59 -3.66
N TYR A 147 14.78 -21.74 -3.07
CA TYR A 147 16.07 -22.41 -3.21
C TYR A 147 15.96 -23.44 -4.34
N GLN A 148 16.40 -23.08 -5.55
CA GLN A 148 16.57 -24.05 -6.64
C GLN A 148 18.04 -24.37 -6.91
N ALA A 149 18.35 -25.66 -6.85
CA ALA A 149 19.46 -26.25 -7.59
C ALA A 149 18.92 -26.71 -8.97
N GLY A 150 18.96 -25.84 -9.97
CA GLY A 150 18.59 -26.17 -11.36
C GLY A 150 17.37 -25.38 -11.85
N GLY A 151 17.64 -24.39 -12.71
CA GLY A 151 16.64 -23.42 -13.17
C GLY A 151 15.56 -24.04 -14.05
N PHE A 152 14.32 -23.60 -13.85
CA PHE A 152 13.25 -23.61 -14.85
C PHE A 152 12.22 -22.51 -14.57
N ASP A 153 11.23 -22.42 -15.46
CA ASP A 153 10.25 -21.33 -15.64
C ASP A 153 9.14 -21.30 -14.57
N TYR A 154 8.62 -20.10 -14.24
CA TYR A 154 7.65 -19.89 -13.15
C TYR A 154 6.34 -19.30 -13.69
N GLN A 155 5.25 -20.08 -13.67
CA GLN A 155 3.88 -19.60 -13.94
C GLN A 155 3.21 -19.23 -12.61
N ALA A 156 3.25 -17.94 -12.25
CA ALA A 156 2.61 -17.39 -11.07
C ALA A 156 1.07 -17.41 -11.19
N GLY A 157 0.35 -17.74 -10.11
CA GLY A 157 -1.07 -17.38 -9.95
C GLY A 157 -2.09 -18.52 -9.95
N ARG A 158 -1.70 -19.80 -10.05
CA ARG A 158 -2.64 -20.93 -9.96
C ARG A 158 -2.13 -22.04 -9.04
N PHE A 159 -2.32 -21.88 -7.73
CA PHE A 159 -2.04 -22.91 -6.73
C PHE A 159 -3.02 -24.10 -6.72
N PHE A 160 -4.00 -24.16 -7.65
CA PHE A 160 -5.09 -25.14 -7.61
C PHE A 160 -5.09 -26.23 -8.70
N THR A 161 -4.12 -26.25 -9.62
CA THR A 161 -4.02 -27.33 -10.63
C THR A 161 -3.00 -28.38 -10.21
N ALA A 162 -3.41 -29.65 -10.15
CA ALA A 162 -2.59 -30.77 -9.67
C ALA A 162 -1.30 -30.95 -10.49
N PRO A 163 -0.19 -31.42 -9.88
CA PRO A 163 1.08 -31.54 -10.57
C PRO A 163 1.22 -32.92 -11.26
N ALA A 164 1.75 -32.92 -12.48
CA ALA A 164 2.69 -33.97 -12.87
C ALA A 164 3.93 -33.89 -11.95
N PRO A 165 4.68 -34.99 -11.70
CA PRO A 165 5.81 -35.00 -10.77
C PRO A 165 7.00 -34.22 -11.36
N VAL A 166 6.99 -32.90 -11.19
CA VAL A 166 8.13 -32.02 -11.47
C VAL A 166 8.84 -31.72 -10.15
N SER A 167 10.18 -31.69 -10.18
CA SER A 167 11.05 -31.40 -9.04
C SER A 167 10.51 -30.24 -8.19
N ARG A 168 10.17 -30.52 -6.91
CA ARG A 168 9.54 -29.56 -6.01
C ARG A 168 10.52 -28.47 -5.59
N ARG A 169 10.07 -27.23 -5.69
CA ARG A 169 10.79 -25.99 -5.34
C ARG A 169 10.65 -25.69 -3.86
N ILE A 170 11.75 -25.50 -3.14
CA ILE A 170 11.68 -25.18 -1.71
C ILE A 170 11.55 -23.66 -1.56
N GLY A 171 10.32 -23.16 -1.51
CA GLY A 171 10.02 -21.76 -1.22
C GLY A 171 10.00 -21.46 0.28
N TYR A 172 10.58 -20.35 0.74
CA TYR A 172 10.45 -19.87 2.12
C TYR A 172 9.70 -18.54 2.14
N PRO A 173 8.87 -18.29 3.17
CA PRO A 173 8.21 -17.01 3.32
C PRO A 173 9.25 -15.91 3.53
N LEU A 174 9.01 -14.75 2.92
CA LEU A 174 9.89 -13.59 2.98
C LEU A 174 9.11 -12.38 3.50
N VAL A 175 9.73 -11.61 4.39
CA VAL A 175 9.26 -10.25 4.71
C VAL A 175 10.44 -9.29 4.69
N ALA A 176 10.36 -8.25 3.87
CA ALA A 176 11.23 -7.09 3.97
C ALA A 176 10.50 -5.99 4.75
N THR A 177 11.20 -5.39 5.73
CA THR A 177 10.67 -4.31 6.57
C THR A 177 11.57 -3.09 6.47
N SER A 178 10.97 -1.91 6.37
CA SER A 178 11.67 -0.62 6.43
C SER A 178 11.17 0.21 7.61
N PHE A 179 12.11 0.71 8.42
CA PHE A 179 11.86 1.55 9.59
C PHE A 179 12.15 3.03 9.33
N ASN A 180 12.46 3.39 8.09
CA ASN A 180 12.85 4.74 7.67
C ASN A 180 12.14 5.11 6.36
N ASN A 181 10.84 4.78 6.27
CA ASN A 181 9.98 5.09 5.13
C ASN A 181 10.54 4.61 3.78
N GLY A 182 11.15 3.43 3.75
CA GLY A 182 11.64 2.81 2.53
C GLY A 182 13.01 3.31 2.07
N LEU A 183 13.74 4.11 2.87
CA LEU A 183 15.13 4.48 2.56
C LEU A 183 16.09 3.28 2.65
N SER A 184 15.85 2.37 3.60
CA SER A 184 16.54 1.08 3.66
C SER A 184 15.58 -0.04 4.09
N TRP A 185 15.93 -1.27 3.72
CA TRP A 185 15.13 -2.46 3.97
C TRP A 185 15.97 -3.53 4.64
N LEU A 186 15.32 -4.30 5.52
CA LEU A 186 15.90 -5.47 6.19
C LEU A 186 14.96 -6.65 5.98
N TYR A 187 15.51 -7.82 5.66
CA TYR A 187 14.72 -9.05 5.69
C TYR A 187 14.54 -9.50 7.13
N THR A 188 13.32 -9.34 7.65
CA THR A 188 12.98 -9.60 9.06
C THR A 188 12.32 -10.96 9.28
N LEU A 189 11.90 -11.61 8.19
CA LEU A 189 11.39 -12.98 8.22
C LEU A 189 11.98 -13.75 7.03
N SER A 190 12.68 -14.83 7.37
CA SER A 190 13.34 -15.77 6.47
C SER A 190 13.39 -17.19 7.08
N ASN A 191 13.99 -18.15 6.37
CA ASN A 191 14.20 -19.52 6.87
C ASN A 191 14.99 -19.61 8.19
N ASN A 192 15.77 -18.60 8.54
CA ASN A 192 16.55 -18.56 9.79
C ASN A 192 15.73 -18.02 10.98
N THR A 193 14.49 -17.61 10.75
CA THR A 193 13.60 -17.16 11.83
C THR A 193 13.25 -18.36 12.69
N ALA A 194 13.62 -18.33 13.98
CA ALA A 194 13.61 -19.47 14.90
C ALA A 194 12.23 -20.12 15.18
N GLN A 195 11.18 -19.80 14.40
CA GLN A 195 9.81 -20.21 14.65
C GLN A 195 9.01 -20.59 13.40
N VAL A 196 9.65 -20.90 12.26
CA VAL A 196 8.88 -21.44 11.12
C VAL A 196 8.10 -22.69 11.59
N PRO A 197 6.80 -22.81 11.24
CA PRO A 197 5.98 -23.95 11.62
C PRO A 197 6.66 -25.30 11.43
N GLY A 198 6.59 -26.15 12.46
CA GLY A 198 7.18 -27.48 12.42
C GLY A 198 6.68 -28.27 11.20
N GLY A 199 7.62 -28.78 10.40
CA GLY A 199 7.33 -29.54 9.19
C GLY A 199 7.02 -28.71 7.94
N MET A 200 7.19 -27.38 7.95
CA MET A 200 7.14 -26.55 6.74
C MET A 200 8.25 -26.97 5.77
N SER A 201 7.87 -27.43 4.58
CA SER A 201 8.78 -27.67 3.46
C SER A 201 8.80 -26.49 2.48
N GLU A 202 7.67 -25.81 2.30
CA GLU A 202 7.56 -24.64 1.41
C GLU A 202 6.64 -23.58 2.04
N GLY A 203 6.80 -22.30 1.74
CA GLY A 203 5.93 -21.25 2.24
C GLY A 203 6.02 -19.92 1.49
N ALA A 204 4.92 -19.17 1.55
CA ALA A 204 4.77 -17.88 0.90
C ALA A 204 3.85 -16.96 1.72
N LEU A 205 4.14 -15.67 1.71
CA LEU A 205 3.26 -14.64 2.24
C LEU A 205 2.69 -13.82 1.07
N ASN A 206 1.36 -13.75 1.01
CA ASN A 206 0.58 -13.13 -0.07
C ASN A 206 0.07 -11.72 0.29
N SER A 207 0.18 -11.29 1.54
CA SER A 207 -0.25 -9.96 1.99
C SER A 207 0.36 -9.66 3.35
N ALA A 208 0.57 -8.38 3.64
CA ALA A 208 0.95 -7.86 4.93
C ALA A 208 0.17 -6.57 5.25
N HIS A 209 -0.20 -6.40 6.51
CA HIS A 209 -0.86 -5.20 6.97
C HIS A 209 -0.30 -4.73 8.30
N CYS A 210 0.01 -3.45 8.46
CA CYS A 210 0.37 -2.89 9.77
C CYS A 210 -0.59 -1.81 10.28
N VAL A 211 -0.76 -1.77 11.59
CA VAL A 211 -1.44 -0.70 12.32
C VAL A 211 -0.56 -0.30 13.51
N GLY A 212 0.12 0.83 13.38
CA GLY A 212 1.12 1.23 14.38
C GLY A 212 2.32 0.28 14.36
N THR A 213 2.67 -0.29 15.52
CA THR A 213 3.74 -1.29 15.65
C THR A 213 3.24 -2.72 15.43
N MET A 214 1.93 -2.93 15.28
CA MET A 214 1.42 -4.26 14.96
C MET A 214 1.51 -4.46 13.45
N CYS A 215 2.09 -5.57 13.01
CA CYS A 215 2.05 -6.03 11.63
C CYS A 215 1.55 -7.47 11.57
N ILE A 216 0.79 -7.79 10.53
CA ILE A 216 0.43 -9.16 10.20
C ILE A 216 0.86 -9.45 8.76
N ALA A 217 1.14 -10.70 8.45
CA ALA A 217 1.30 -11.16 7.08
C ALA A 217 0.59 -12.51 6.94
N SER A 218 -0.11 -12.70 5.82
CA SER A 218 -0.92 -13.89 5.57
C SER A 218 -0.50 -14.58 4.28
N GLY A 219 -0.55 -15.89 4.24
CA GLY A 219 -0.29 -16.68 3.04
C GLY A 219 -0.56 -18.16 3.25
N ALA A 220 0.37 -18.99 2.81
CA ALA A 220 0.26 -20.45 2.93
C ALA A 220 1.62 -21.10 3.04
N TYR A 221 1.61 -22.36 3.48
CA TYR A 221 2.78 -23.21 3.50
C TYR A 221 2.43 -24.65 3.19
N ILE A 222 3.40 -25.40 2.68
CA ILE A 222 3.30 -26.83 2.40
C ILE A 222 4.08 -27.56 3.48
N ASN A 223 3.50 -28.62 4.03
CA ASN A 223 4.21 -29.47 4.99
C ASN A 223 4.99 -30.60 4.29
N SER A 224 5.78 -31.37 5.05
CA SER A 224 6.51 -32.53 4.54
C SER A 224 5.64 -33.62 3.88
N ALA A 225 4.33 -33.67 4.20
CA ALA A 225 3.36 -34.56 3.56
C ALA A 225 2.78 -34.01 2.24
N GLY A 226 3.18 -32.79 1.82
CA GLY A 226 2.66 -32.13 0.63
C GLY A 226 1.27 -31.51 0.81
N LEU A 227 0.77 -31.40 2.03
CA LEU A 227 -0.49 -30.73 2.35
C LEU A 227 -0.26 -29.22 2.50
N THR A 228 -1.18 -28.41 1.98
CA THR A 228 -1.10 -26.95 2.06
C THR A 228 -1.92 -26.44 3.23
N TYR A 229 -1.31 -25.64 4.11
CA TYR A 229 -1.91 -25.03 5.28
C TYR A 229 -1.85 -23.50 5.17
N PRO A 230 -2.81 -22.78 5.76
CA PRO A 230 -2.79 -21.35 5.77
C PRO A 230 -1.74 -20.86 6.76
N LEU A 231 -1.10 -19.73 6.45
CA LEU A 231 -0.02 -19.17 7.25
C LEU A 231 -0.41 -17.76 7.69
N ILE A 232 -0.26 -17.45 8.98
CA ILE A 232 -0.23 -16.07 9.47
C ILE A 232 1.05 -15.87 10.26
N ALA A 233 1.79 -14.84 9.89
CA ALA A 233 2.87 -14.26 10.69
C ALA A 233 2.35 -12.98 11.35
N SER A 234 2.77 -12.71 12.60
CA SER A 234 2.43 -11.49 13.33
C SER A 234 3.64 -10.90 14.02
N SER A 235 3.68 -9.58 14.11
CA SER A 235 4.69 -8.79 14.79
C SER A 235 4.03 -7.70 15.62
N THR A 236 4.50 -7.50 16.85
CA THR A 236 4.02 -6.45 17.76
C THR A 236 4.99 -5.28 17.91
N ASN A 237 6.17 -5.38 17.28
CA ASN A 237 7.28 -4.43 17.39
C ASN A 237 7.68 -3.84 16.04
N GLY A 238 6.72 -3.70 15.14
CA GLY A 238 6.84 -3.01 13.87
C GLY A 238 7.49 -3.84 12.78
N GLY A 239 7.35 -5.16 12.83
CA GLY A 239 7.99 -6.06 11.87
C GLY A 239 9.44 -6.39 12.20
N VAL A 240 9.99 -5.96 13.35
CA VAL A 240 11.35 -6.34 13.76
C VAL A 240 11.42 -7.85 14.04
N ASN A 241 10.49 -8.37 14.84
CA ASN A 241 10.38 -9.78 15.15
C ASN A 241 9.02 -10.30 14.72
N TRP A 242 8.98 -11.52 14.18
CA TRP A 242 7.77 -12.18 13.72
C TRP A 242 7.56 -13.51 14.46
N THR A 243 6.28 -13.81 14.72
CA THR A 243 5.81 -15.09 15.26
C THR A 243 4.77 -15.67 14.31
N TYR A 244 4.52 -16.98 14.35
CA TYR A 244 3.52 -17.64 13.50
C TYR A 244 2.31 -18.13 14.32
N PRO A 245 1.38 -17.23 14.70
CA PRO A 245 0.24 -17.60 15.54
C PRO A 245 -0.72 -18.57 14.86
N VAL A 246 -0.75 -18.61 13.52
CA VAL A 246 -1.54 -19.59 12.76
C VAL A 246 -0.63 -20.38 11.83
N SER A 247 -0.53 -21.67 12.13
CA SER A 247 0.12 -22.67 11.28
C SER A 247 -0.64 -23.99 11.28
N SER A 248 -1.15 -24.40 12.44
CA SER A 248 -2.09 -25.54 12.59
C SER A 248 -3.13 -25.33 13.70
N SER A 249 -3.03 -24.22 14.43
CA SER A 249 -3.96 -23.78 15.47
C SER A 249 -4.44 -22.36 15.14
N PRO A 250 -5.74 -22.05 15.21
CA PRO A 250 -6.85 -22.97 15.47
C PRO A 250 -6.89 -24.13 14.46
N ALA A 251 -7.47 -25.27 14.82
CA ALA A 251 -7.51 -26.43 13.94
C ALA A 251 -8.43 -26.15 12.74
N LEU A 252 -7.95 -26.46 11.54
CA LEU A 252 -8.81 -26.53 10.36
C LEU A 252 -9.85 -27.65 10.51
N PRO A 253 -10.98 -27.59 9.78
CA PRO A 253 -11.91 -28.72 9.69
C PRO A 253 -11.17 -30.03 9.34
N THR A 254 -11.60 -31.14 9.95
CA THR A 254 -11.00 -32.45 9.66
C THR A 254 -11.14 -32.80 8.18
N GLY A 255 -10.05 -33.26 7.56
CA GLY A 255 -10.03 -33.67 6.16
C GLY A 255 -9.63 -32.58 5.17
N VAL A 256 -9.33 -31.35 5.63
CA VAL A 256 -8.75 -30.31 4.76
C VAL A 256 -7.36 -30.75 4.28
N SER A 257 -7.16 -30.74 2.95
CA SER A 257 -5.88 -31.06 2.33
C SER A 257 -5.13 -29.85 1.80
N GLN A 258 -5.86 -28.78 1.50
CA GLN A 258 -5.30 -27.53 1.00
C GLN A 258 -6.04 -26.35 1.62
N ALA A 259 -5.32 -25.37 2.15
CA ALA A 259 -5.87 -24.14 2.69
C ALA A 259 -4.84 -23.02 2.56
N GLN A 260 -5.31 -21.82 2.21
CA GLN A 260 -4.44 -20.65 2.05
C GLN A 260 -5.18 -19.36 2.34
N PHE A 261 -4.45 -18.36 2.83
CA PHE A 261 -4.93 -16.97 2.83
C PHE A 261 -4.43 -16.24 1.58
N ALA A 262 -5.34 -15.59 0.88
CA ALA A 262 -5.05 -14.73 -0.26
C ALA A 262 -4.62 -13.34 0.19
N THR A 263 -5.27 -12.79 1.23
CA THR A 263 -5.02 -11.43 1.69
C THR A 263 -5.39 -11.22 3.16
N SER A 264 -4.94 -10.11 3.74
CA SER A 264 -5.25 -9.72 5.10
C SER A 264 -5.44 -8.21 5.23
N SER A 265 -6.19 -7.79 6.24
CA SER A 265 -6.42 -6.38 6.56
C SER A 265 -6.66 -6.22 8.06
N CYS A 266 -6.27 -5.08 8.63
CA CYS A 266 -6.57 -4.74 10.01
C CYS A 266 -7.08 -3.31 10.12
N TYR A 267 -7.84 -3.05 11.17
CA TYR A 267 -8.11 -1.71 11.66
C TYR A 267 -8.14 -1.72 13.18
N GLY A 268 -7.35 -0.85 13.80
CA GLY A 268 -7.21 -0.83 15.26
C GLY A 268 -6.66 -2.16 15.78
N ASN A 269 -7.47 -2.88 16.56
CA ASN A 269 -7.11 -4.19 17.12
C ASN A 269 -7.75 -5.37 16.39
N THR A 270 -8.61 -5.09 15.40
CA THR A 270 -9.30 -6.12 14.61
C THR A 270 -8.52 -6.37 13.34
N CYS A 271 -8.20 -7.63 13.08
CA CYS A 271 -7.51 -8.10 11.89
C CYS A 271 -8.29 -9.27 11.28
N ILE A 272 -8.34 -9.34 9.96
CA ILE A 272 -8.87 -10.48 9.21
C ILE A 272 -7.84 -10.98 8.22
N ALA A 273 -7.87 -12.29 7.97
CA ALA A 273 -7.18 -12.96 6.88
C ALA A 273 -8.19 -13.84 6.15
N VAL A 274 -8.21 -13.74 4.82
CA VAL A 274 -9.24 -14.38 4.00
C VAL A 274 -8.60 -15.17 2.87
N GLY A 275 -9.27 -16.22 2.42
CA GLY A 275 -8.78 -17.10 1.36
C GLY A 275 -9.74 -18.24 1.07
N GLY A 276 -9.20 -19.45 0.86
CA GLY A 276 -10.00 -20.63 0.59
C GLY A 276 -9.32 -21.92 1.05
N TYR A 277 -10.11 -22.98 1.18
CA TYR A 277 -9.66 -24.32 1.53
C TYR A 277 -10.39 -25.41 0.74
N GLN A 278 -9.82 -26.61 0.70
CA GLN A 278 -10.32 -27.79 0.00
C GLN A 278 -10.14 -29.02 0.88
N PHE A 279 -11.13 -29.92 0.86
CA PHE A 279 -10.99 -31.25 1.46
C PHE A 279 -10.19 -32.18 0.54
N GLY A 280 -9.43 -33.09 1.15
CA GLY A 280 -8.76 -34.16 0.41
C GLY A 280 -9.77 -35.00 -0.35
N GLN A 281 -9.33 -35.64 -1.43
CA GLN A 281 -10.15 -36.57 -2.21
C GLN A 281 -10.54 -37.79 -1.35
N THR A 282 -11.50 -37.61 -0.47
CA THR A 282 -12.37 -38.71 -0.07
C THR A 282 -13.28 -38.97 -1.27
N PRO A 283 -13.50 -40.23 -1.66
CA PRO A 283 -14.45 -40.56 -2.73
C PRO A 283 -15.77 -39.87 -2.39
N ILE A 284 -16.15 -38.89 -3.22
CA ILE A 284 -17.42 -38.18 -3.05
C ILE A 284 -18.51 -39.25 -3.04
N PRO A 285 -19.35 -39.35 -2.00
CA PRO A 285 -20.50 -40.25 -2.02
C PRO A 285 -21.29 -39.92 -3.28
N THR A 286 -21.41 -40.89 -4.17
CA THR A 286 -21.94 -40.76 -5.53
C THR A 286 -23.16 -39.84 -5.53
N LEU A 287 -23.00 -38.62 -6.04
CA LEU A 287 -24.09 -37.70 -6.31
C LEU A 287 -25.02 -38.41 -7.30
N LYS A 288 -26.16 -38.90 -6.79
CA LYS A 288 -27.04 -39.90 -7.43
C LYS A 288 -27.69 -39.44 -8.75
N HIS A 289 -27.35 -38.25 -9.25
CA HIS A 289 -27.95 -37.61 -10.42
C HIS A 289 -26.94 -37.17 -11.50
N ALA A 290 -25.63 -37.35 -11.31
CA ALA A 290 -24.67 -37.09 -12.39
C ALA A 290 -24.54 -38.34 -13.27
N THR A 291 -25.25 -38.36 -14.40
CA THR A 291 -25.21 -39.46 -15.40
C THR A 291 -23.91 -39.50 -16.21
N THR A 292 -23.00 -38.55 -15.99
CA THR A 292 -21.63 -38.55 -16.51
C THR A 292 -20.65 -38.40 -15.34
N PRO A 293 -19.54 -39.17 -15.31
CA PRO A 293 -18.47 -38.97 -14.35
C PRO A 293 -17.77 -37.64 -14.66
N LEU A 294 -18.33 -36.54 -14.15
CA LEU A 294 -17.65 -35.26 -14.06
C LEU A 294 -16.40 -35.50 -13.21
N ALA A 295 -15.22 -35.32 -13.82
CA ALA A 295 -13.92 -35.43 -13.17
C ALA A 295 -13.98 -34.75 -11.80
N ALA A 296 -13.69 -35.49 -10.73
CA ALA A 296 -13.87 -35.09 -9.33
C ALA A 296 -13.54 -33.60 -9.11
N THR A 297 -14.58 -32.77 -9.12
CA THR A 297 -14.43 -31.33 -8.98
C THR A 297 -14.06 -31.05 -7.54
N ARG A 298 -12.92 -30.40 -7.35
CA ARG A 298 -12.40 -30.05 -6.02
C ARG A 298 -13.36 -29.06 -5.37
N LEU A 299 -14.00 -29.47 -4.28
CA LEU A 299 -14.88 -28.61 -3.50
C LEU A 299 -14.03 -27.59 -2.74
N GLY A 300 -13.99 -26.36 -3.25
CA GLY A 300 -13.42 -25.19 -2.56
C GLY A 300 -14.43 -24.54 -1.64
N TYR A 301 -13.97 -24.10 -0.47
CA TYR A 301 -14.73 -23.42 0.57
C TYR A 301 -14.02 -22.13 0.96
N PRO A 302 -14.75 -21.06 1.33
CA PRO A 302 -14.12 -19.82 1.71
C PRO A 302 -13.46 -19.97 3.09
N LEU A 303 -12.27 -19.42 3.24
CA LEU A 303 -11.54 -19.41 4.51
C LEU A 303 -11.53 -17.99 5.08
N LEU A 304 -11.92 -17.83 6.34
CA LEU A 304 -11.84 -16.57 7.06
C LEU A 304 -11.29 -16.81 8.46
N ALA A 305 -10.23 -16.09 8.81
CA ALA A 305 -9.73 -16.01 10.18
C ALA A 305 -9.79 -14.58 10.67
N MET A 306 -10.03 -14.42 11.96
CA MET A 306 -10.08 -13.13 12.61
C MET A 306 -9.29 -13.12 13.91
N SER A 307 -8.65 -11.99 14.17
CA SER A 307 -8.13 -11.59 15.47
C SER A 307 -8.80 -10.31 15.95
N THR A 308 -9.17 -10.25 17.22
CA THR A 308 -9.71 -9.05 17.90
C THR A 308 -8.71 -8.44 18.89
N ASN A 309 -7.54 -9.05 19.03
CA ASN A 309 -6.49 -8.68 19.98
C ASN A 309 -5.16 -8.49 19.26
N THR A 310 -5.18 -7.63 18.25
CA THR A 310 -3.96 -7.18 17.57
C THR A 310 -3.15 -8.31 16.90
N GLY A 311 -3.84 -9.25 16.24
CA GLY A 311 -3.17 -10.32 15.50
C GLY A 311 -2.47 -11.37 16.36
N ILE A 312 -2.63 -11.31 17.69
CA ILE A 312 -2.00 -12.24 18.63
C ILE A 312 -2.74 -13.58 18.64
N ASN A 313 -4.05 -13.56 18.88
CA ASN A 313 -4.89 -14.75 18.85
C ASN A 313 -5.80 -14.70 17.62
N TRP A 314 -5.93 -15.84 16.96
CA TRP A 314 -6.77 -15.99 15.78
C TRP A 314 -7.82 -17.07 16.02
N SER A 315 -8.98 -16.85 15.44
CA SER A 315 -10.08 -17.81 15.37
C SER A 315 -10.52 -17.95 13.92
N TYR A 316 -10.79 -19.17 13.47
CA TYR A 316 -11.49 -19.36 12.22
C TYR A 316 -12.95 -18.96 12.44
N VAL A 317 -13.44 -18.07 11.60
CA VAL A 317 -14.84 -17.71 11.59
C VAL A 317 -15.43 -18.39 10.38
N MET A 318 -16.23 -19.42 10.63
CA MET A 318 -17.08 -19.99 9.61
C MET A 318 -18.30 -19.07 9.51
N PRO A 319 -18.50 -18.31 8.42
CA PRO A 319 -19.73 -17.57 8.24
C PRO A 319 -20.89 -18.56 8.41
N GLY A 320 -21.76 -18.32 9.38
CA GLY A 320 -22.76 -19.29 9.83
C GLY A 320 -23.47 -19.94 8.65
N ALA A 321 -23.39 -21.28 8.59
CA ALA A 321 -23.94 -22.17 7.58
C ALA A 321 -24.44 -21.46 6.31
N LEU A 322 -23.50 -21.07 5.43
CA LEU A 322 -23.76 -20.81 4.01
C LEU A 322 -24.79 -21.84 3.53
N ALA A 323 -26.02 -21.40 3.27
CA ALA A 323 -27.11 -22.29 2.92
C ALA A 323 -26.80 -22.93 1.56
N ALA A 324 -26.34 -24.19 1.61
CA ALA A 324 -26.04 -25.11 0.51
C ALA A 324 -24.71 -24.86 -0.26
N PRO A 325 -24.11 -25.93 -0.84
CA PRO A 325 -22.67 -26.08 -1.02
C PRO A 325 -22.16 -25.17 -2.14
N SER A 326 -21.49 -24.10 -1.76
CA SER A 326 -20.86 -23.17 -2.69
C SER A 326 -19.54 -23.77 -3.19
N ASN A 327 -19.62 -24.62 -4.21
CA ASN A 327 -18.47 -25.24 -4.84
C ASN A 327 -17.46 -24.15 -5.24
N GLY A 328 -16.19 -24.31 -4.87
CA GLY A 328 -15.13 -23.40 -5.36
C GLY A 328 -15.15 -22.00 -4.75
N ALA A 329 -15.82 -21.80 -3.62
CA ALA A 329 -15.83 -20.52 -2.94
C ALA A 329 -14.43 -20.12 -2.44
N ILE A 330 -14.04 -18.87 -2.70
CA ILE A 330 -12.76 -18.31 -2.29
C ILE A 330 -12.88 -16.80 -2.07
N PHE A 331 -12.26 -16.30 -1.00
CA PHE A 331 -12.05 -14.87 -0.81
C PHE A 331 -10.68 -14.45 -1.36
N THR A 332 -10.64 -13.32 -2.04
CA THR A 332 -9.46 -12.75 -2.71
C THR A 332 -9.14 -11.33 -2.23
N GLY A 333 -10.15 -10.60 -1.73
CA GLY A 333 -10.05 -9.25 -1.17
C GLY A 333 -10.48 -9.18 0.30
N ALA A 334 -9.79 -8.36 1.09
CA ALA A 334 -10.16 -8.06 2.46
C ALA A 334 -9.88 -6.59 2.78
N SER A 335 -10.79 -5.95 3.49
CA SER A 335 -10.58 -4.59 3.99
C SER A 335 -11.30 -4.36 5.32
N CYS A 336 -10.59 -3.82 6.29
CA CYS A 336 -11.15 -3.38 7.57
C CYS A 336 -11.04 -1.87 7.71
N SER A 337 -12.10 -1.26 8.26
CA SER A 337 -12.19 0.14 8.60
C SER A 337 -12.63 0.31 10.06
N SER A 338 -12.84 1.55 10.50
CA SER A 338 -13.41 1.85 11.82
C SER A 338 -14.85 1.36 12.00
N LYS A 339 -15.56 1.06 10.91
CA LYS A 339 -16.98 0.72 10.91
C LYS A 339 -17.24 -0.75 10.62
N SER A 340 -16.46 -1.34 9.74
CA SER A 340 -16.73 -2.67 9.24
C SER A 340 -15.47 -3.37 8.73
N CYS A 341 -15.57 -4.68 8.58
CA CYS A 341 -14.64 -5.47 7.80
C CYS A 341 -15.39 -6.19 6.68
N VAL A 342 -14.83 -6.15 5.48
CA VAL A 342 -15.38 -6.74 4.26
C VAL A 342 -14.41 -7.80 3.75
N ALA A 343 -14.96 -8.92 3.29
CA ALA A 343 -14.24 -9.91 2.49
C ALA A 343 -14.97 -10.10 1.16
N SER A 344 -14.23 -10.06 0.05
CA SER A 344 -14.75 -10.20 -1.30
C SER A 344 -14.07 -11.34 -2.06
N GLY A 345 -14.75 -11.93 -3.03
CA GLY A 345 -14.24 -13.03 -3.83
C GLY A 345 -15.27 -13.59 -4.79
N SER A 346 -15.35 -14.92 -4.90
CA SER A 346 -16.34 -15.62 -5.72
C SER A 346 -16.76 -16.96 -5.14
N TYR A 347 -17.83 -17.52 -5.69
CA TYR A 347 -18.26 -18.90 -5.46
C TYR A 347 -18.99 -19.47 -6.67
N SER A 348 -19.01 -20.79 -6.85
CA SER A 348 -19.86 -21.43 -7.86
C SER A 348 -21.12 -22.02 -7.22
N ASP A 349 -22.24 -21.91 -7.94
CA ASP A 349 -23.46 -22.65 -7.58
C ASP A 349 -23.40 -24.12 -8.03
N ILE A 350 -24.50 -24.85 -7.84
CA ILE A 350 -24.59 -26.26 -8.20
C ILE A 350 -24.51 -26.49 -9.72
N ASP A 351 -24.84 -25.46 -10.50
CA ASP A 351 -24.77 -25.44 -11.95
C ASP A 351 -23.38 -24.97 -12.43
N GLY A 352 -22.42 -24.77 -11.51
CA GLY A 352 -21.05 -24.36 -11.83
C GLY A 352 -20.90 -22.88 -12.21
N VAL A 353 -21.99 -22.09 -12.21
CA VAL A 353 -21.95 -20.67 -12.52
C VAL A 353 -21.25 -19.94 -11.39
N VAL A 354 -20.23 -19.14 -11.73
CA VAL A 354 -19.45 -18.38 -10.75
C VAL A 354 -20.16 -17.06 -10.44
N TYR A 355 -20.37 -16.74 -9.17
CA TYR A 355 -20.95 -15.49 -8.72
C TYR A 355 -19.95 -14.69 -7.88
N PRO A 356 -19.99 -13.36 -7.94
CA PRO A 356 -19.24 -12.53 -7.01
C PRO A 356 -19.73 -12.77 -5.59
N LEU A 357 -18.79 -12.85 -4.65
CA LEU A 357 -19.04 -13.09 -3.24
C LEU A 357 -18.63 -11.88 -2.42
N LEU A 358 -19.50 -11.40 -1.53
CA LEU A 358 -19.15 -10.36 -0.57
C LEU A 358 -19.82 -10.61 0.79
N VAL A 359 -19.00 -10.62 1.84
CA VAL A 359 -19.45 -10.69 3.23
C VAL A 359 -18.95 -9.50 4.03
N ILE A 360 -19.74 -9.10 5.02
CA ILE A 360 -19.42 -7.99 5.93
C ILE A 360 -19.69 -8.36 7.38
N THR A 361 -18.85 -7.84 8.27
CA THR A 361 -19.15 -7.65 9.67
C THR A 361 -19.07 -6.18 10.06
N THR A 362 -20.01 -5.72 10.88
CA THR A 362 -20.03 -4.37 11.48
C THR A 362 -19.79 -4.40 13.00
N ASP A 363 -19.63 -5.60 13.56
CA ASP A 363 -19.52 -5.85 15.00
C ASP A 363 -18.20 -6.53 15.35
N LYS A 364 -17.15 -6.23 14.57
CA LYS A 364 -15.79 -6.75 14.75
C LYS A 364 -15.76 -8.29 14.73
N GLY A 365 -16.57 -8.89 13.85
CA GLY A 365 -16.61 -10.31 13.52
C GLY A 365 -17.47 -11.18 14.38
N ALA A 366 -18.24 -10.63 15.31
CA ALA A 366 -19.21 -11.43 16.04
C ALA A 366 -20.26 -12.01 15.08
N HIS A 367 -20.69 -11.23 14.07
CA HIS A 367 -21.60 -11.69 13.02
C HIS A 367 -21.11 -11.27 11.64
N TRP A 368 -21.26 -12.18 10.68
CA TRP A 368 -21.00 -11.95 9.27
C TRP A 368 -22.28 -12.10 8.47
N SER A 369 -22.50 -11.20 7.52
CA SER A 369 -23.68 -11.20 6.65
C SER A 369 -23.28 -11.15 5.17
N TYR A 370 -23.96 -11.94 4.35
CA TYR A 370 -23.84 -11.88 2.90
C TYR A 370 -24.51 -10.62 2.38
N LYS A 371 -23.80 -9.89 1.53
CA LYS A 371 -24.31 -8.67 0.91
C LYS A 371 -24.37 -8.74 -0.59
N ILE A 372 -23.48 -9.51 -1.20
CA ILE A 372 -23.51 -9.80 -2.63
C ILE A 372 -23.52 -11.32 -2.82
N ALA A 373 -24.62 -11.82 -3.37
CA ALA A 373 -24.88 -13.19 -3.76
C ALA A 373 -25.82 -13.23 -4.98
N LYS A 374 -26.09 -14.43 -5.54
CA LYS A 374 -26.95 -14.65 -6.72
C LYS A 374 -28.25 -13.83 -6.75
N SER A 375 -28.86 -13.56 -5.59
CA SER A 375 -30.16 -12.89 -5.48
C SER A 375 -30.13 -11.44 -4.95
N TYR A 376 -29.00 -10.92 -4.47
CA TYR A 376 -28.95 -9.59 -3.84
C TYR A 376 -27.53 -9.02 -3.78
N PRO A 377 -27.30 -7.74 -4.17
CA PRO A 377 -28.21 -6.90 -4.96
C PRO A 377 -28.48 -7.55 -6.33
N GLN A 378 -29.41 -7.02 -7.13
CA GLN A 378 -29.57 -7.54 -8.48
C GLN A 378 -28.24 -7.42 -9.24
N LEU A 379 -27.76 -8.57 -9.73
CA LEU A 379 -26.62 -8.64 -10.64
C LEU A 379 -26.85 -7.72 -11.84
N PRO A 380 -25.79 -7.28 -12.54
CA PRO A 380 -25.95 -6.60 -13.83
C PRO A 380 -26.96 -7.35 -14.71
N SER A 381 -27.86 -6.61 -15.37
CA SER A 381 -28.96 -7.22 -16.13
C SER A 381 -28.49 -8.11 -17.29
N ASP A 382 -27.25 -7.92 -17.73
CA ASP A 382 -26.55 -8.67 -18.76
C ASP A 382 -25.63 -9.77 -18.20
N PHE A 383 -25.68 -10.05 -16.89
CA PHE A 383 -24.88 -11.09 -16.25
C PHE A 383 -25.27 -12.48 -16.78
N GLU A 384 -24.30 -13.20 -17.33
CA GLU A 384 -24.53 -14.51 -17.92
C GLU A 384 -24.65 -15.60 -16.85
N THR A 385 -25.70 -16.41 -16.94
CA THR A 385 -26.01 -17.47 -15.95
C THR A 385 -25.98 -18.89 -16.54
N SER A 386 -25.55 -19.07 -17.79
CA SER A 386 -25.43 -20.41 -18.38
C SER A 386 -24.22 -21.21 -17.87
N PHE A 387 -24.38 -22.54 -17.93
CA PHE A 387 -23.55 -23.62 -17.36
C PHE A 387 -22.07 -23.68 -17.80
N ASN A 388 -21.57 -22.78 -18.65
CA ASN A 388 -20.16 -22.76 -19.07
C ASN A 388 -19.52 -21.37 -18.96
N SER A 389 -20.26 -20.38 -18.47
CA SER A 389 -19.76 -19.03 -18.32
C SER A 389 -18.80 -18.95 -17.13
N ARG A 390 -17.73 -18.17 -17.26
CA ARG A 390 -16.82 -17.86 -16.14
C ARG A 390 -17.49 -17.00 -15.06
N GLY A 391 -18.79 -16.72 -15.20
CA GLY A 391 -19.59 -15.97 -14.24
C GLY A 391 -18.95 -14.65 -13.86
N GLY A 392 -18.99 -14.27 -12.57
CA GLY A 392 -18.31 -13.09 -12.05
C GLY A 392 -17.60 -13.30 -10.73
N ASN A 393 -16.64 -12.43 -10.44
CA ASN A 393 -15.79 -12.50 -9.26
C ASN A 393 -15.33 -11.10 -8.85
N PHE A 394 -15.11 -10.90 -7.55
CA PHE A 394 -14.29 -9.79 -7.06
C PHE A 394 -12.85 -10.25 -6.90
N ASN A 395 -11.90 -9.39 -7.28
CA ASN A 395 -10.47 -9.57 -7.10
C ASN A 395 -9.96 -8.81 -5.86
N ASP A 396 -10.67 -7.74 -5.47
CA ASP A 396 -10.28 -6.90 -4.33
C ASP A 396 -11.47 -6.20 -3.67
N SER A 397 -11.26 -5.70 -2.46
CA SER A 397 -12.14 -4.73 -1.79
C SER A 397 -11.34 -3.75 -0.94
N SER A 398 -11.85 -2.53 -0.80
CA SER A 398 -11.27 -1.48 0.05
C SER A 398 -12.37 -0.67 0.72
N CYS A 399 -12.21 -0.41 2.02
CA CYS A 399 -13.14 0.34 2.84
C CYS A 399 -12.41 1.45 3.61
N SER A 400 -12.98 2.66 3.58
CA SER A 400 -12.51 3.83 4.32
C SER A 400 -13.69 4.49 5.03
N GLY A 401 -13.87 4.14 6.31
CA GLY A 401 -15.02 4.57 7.10
C GLY A 401 -16.33 4.00 6.54
N TYR A 402 -17.16 4.87 5.96
CA TYR A 402 -18.46 4.50 5.38
C TYR A 402 -18.38 4.11 3.89
N PHE A 403 -17.31 4.48 3.21
CA PHE A 403 -17.19 4.22 1.78
C PHE A 403 -16.42 2.95 1.53
N CYS A 404 -16.99 2.04 0.75
CA CYS A 404 -16.35 0.81 0.34
C CYS A 404 -16.50 0.61 -1.17
N ALA A 405 -15.51 -0.04 -1.77
CA ALA A 405 -15.55 -0.50 -3.14
C ALA A 405 -15.05 -1.95 -3.24
N ALA A 406 -15.63 -2.73 -4.15
CA ALA A 406 -15.20 -4.08 -4.49
C ALA A 406 -15.07 -4.20 -6.01
N ALA A 407 -13.90 -4.59 -6.49
CA ALA A 407 -13.53 -4.54 -7.90
C ALA A 407 -13.19 -5.92 -8.44
N GLY A 408 -13.57 -6.21 -9.68
CA GLY A 408 -13.38 -7.51 -10.31
C GLY A 408 -13.84 -7.56 -11.77
N SER A 409 -14.50 -8.67 -12.14
CA SER A 409 -15.03 -8.90 -13.49
C SER A 409 -16.29 -9.74 -13.48
N TYR A 410 -17.07 -9.68 -14.56
CA TYR A 410 -18.18 -10.58 -14.81
C TYR A 410 -18.29 -10.93 -16.29
N THR A 411 -18.97 -12.04 -16.58
CA THR A 411 -19.24 -12.52 -17.91
C THR A 411 -20.64 -12.10 -18.35
N ALA A 412 -20.77 -11.68 -19.60
CA ALA A 412 -22.03 -11.42 -20.28
C ALA A 412 -22.02 -12.03 -21.69
N LEU A 413 -23.19 -12.08 -22.34
CA LEU A 413 -23.30 -12.39 -23.77
C LEU A 413 -23.57 -11.13 -24.57
N ASN A 414 -22.91 -11.00 -25.72
CA ASN A 414 -23.23 -9.95 -26.68
C ASN A 414 -24.46 -10.32 -27.53
N ALA A 415 -24.89 -9.41 -28.41
CA ALA A 415 -26.04 -9.62 -29.30
C ALA A 415 -25.88 -10.86 -30.22
N SER A 416 -24.65 -11.33 -30.45
CA SER A 416 -24.34 -12.53 -31.24
C SER A 416 -24.22 -13.81 -30.40
N GLY A 417 -24.42 -13.74 -29.08
CA GLY A 417 -24.27 -14.87 -28.16
C GLY A 417 -22.81 -15.21 -27.82
N ASN A 418 -21.85 -14.33 -28.12
CA ASN A 418 -20.45 -14.52 -27.73
C ASN A 418 -20.21 -14.02 -26.30
N GLN A 419 -19.34 -14.73 -25.59
CA GLN A 419 -18.93 -14.39 -24.23
C GLN A 419 -18.03 -13.14 -24.22
N ILE A 420 -18.43 -12.12 -23.46
CA ILE A 420 -17.63 -10.92 -23.16
C ILE A 420 -17.32 -10.91 -21.66
N ILE A 421 -16.11 -10.50 -21.30
CA ILE A 421 -15.76 -10.25 -19.90
C ILE A 421 -15.78 -8.74 -19.66
N TYR A 422 -16.66 -8.28 -18.78
CA TYR A 422 -16.77 -6.88 -18.39
C TYR A 422 -16.11 -6.63 -17.03
N PRO A 423 -15.50 -5.46 -16.82
CA PRO A 423 -15.06 -5.07 -15.49
C PRO A 423 -16.27 -4.91 -14.57
N LEU A 424 -16.14 -5.37 -13.32
CA LEU A 424 -17.18 -5.31 -12.30
C LEU A 424 -16.75 -4.38 -11.18
N LEU A 425 -17.64 -3.47 -10.78
CA LEU A 425 -17.42 -2.62 -9.62
C LEU A 425 -18.71 -2.49 -8.81
N ALA A 426 -18.62 -2.79 -7.53
CA ALA A 426 -19.67 -2.52 -6.56
C ALA A 426 -19.17 -1.48 -5.55
N SER A 427 -20.05 -0.61 -5.10
CA SER A 427 -19.75 0.40 -4.09
C SER A 427 -20.80 0.43 -2.98
N SER A 428 -20.39 1.00 -1.87
CA SER A 428 -21.21 1.21 -0.68
C SER A 428 -20.84 2.54 -0.06
N SER A 429 -21.84 3.28 0.43
CA SER A 429 -21.67 4.55 1.16
C SER A 429 -22.13 4.50 2.62
N ASP A 430 -22.49 3.33 3.13
CA ASP A 430 -23.04 3.13 4.47
C ASP A 430 -22.22 2.16 5.36
N GLY A 431 -20.94 1.99 5.01
CA GLY A 431 -20.02 1.08 5.70
C GLY A 431 -20.15 -0.36 5.23
N GLY A 432 -20.80 -0.61 4.10
CA GLY A 432 -20.95 -1.91 3.45
C GLY A 432 -22.23 -2.63 3.85
N THR A 433 -23.18 -1.94 4.49
CA THR A 433 -24.47 -2.52 4.84
C THR A 433 -25.39 -2.68 3.63
N SER A 434 -25.25 -1.81 2.62
CA SER A 434 -25.89 -1.93 1.31
C SER A 434 -24.84 -1.74 0.20
N TRP A 435 -25.07 -2.39 -0.95
CA TRP A 435 -24.15 -2.34 -2.08
C TRP A 435 -24.93 -2.12 -3.38
N SER A 436 -24.32 -1.36 -4.29
CA SER A 436 -24.83 -1.15 -5.65
C SER A 436 -23.74 -1.45 -6.67
N TYR A 437 -24.09 -2.12 -7.76
CA TYR A 437 -23.22 -2.20 -8.93
C TYR A 437 -23.22 -0.86 -9.64
N THR A 438 -22.05 -0.25 -9.81
CA THR A 438 -21.92 1.10 -10.37
C THR A 438 -21.21 1.13 -11.70
N ILE A 439 -20.50 0.07 -12.07
CA ILE A 439 -19.97 -0.13 -13.41
C ILE A 439 -20.52 -1.45 -13.95
N THR A 440 -21.16 -1.35 -15.12
CA THR A 440 -21.77 -2.42 -15.93
C THR A 440 -21.42 -2.18 -17.40
N SER A 441 -21.86 -3.04 -18.31
CA SER A 441 -21.63 -2.87 -19.74
C SER A 441 -22.12 -1.54 -20.34
N SER A 442 -23.04 -0.84 -19.67
CA SER A 442 -23.60 0.43 -20.13
C SER A 442 -22.71 1.67 -19.87
N ASN A 443 -21.72 1.58 -18.98
CA ASN A 443 -20.93 2.73 -18.50
C ASN A 443 -19.43 2.41 -18.37
N LEU A 444 -18.93 1.67 -19.34
CA LEU A 444 -17.52 1.32 -19.52
C LEU A 444 -16.69 2.51 -20.02
N PRO A 445 -15.34 2.41 -19.99
CA PRO A 445 -14.48 3.43 -20.60
C PRO A 445 -14.90 3.72 -22.05
N PRO A 446 -14.70 4.97 -22.52
CA PRO A 446 -14.78 5.26 -23.95
C PRO A 446 -13.95 4.25 -24.73
N ASN A 447 -14.47 3.77 -25.86
CA ASN A 447 -13.84 2.77 -26.74
C ASN A 447 -13.83 1.31 -26.28
N PHE A 448 -14.44 0.95 -25.14
CA PHE A 448 -14.57 -0.48 -24.81
C PHE A 448 -15.37 -1.24 -25.87
N ASN A 449 -16.41 -0.60 -26.46
CA ASN A 449 -17.31 -1.19 -27.46
C ASN A 449 -17.24 -0.49 -28.84
N SER A 450 -16.22 0.33 -29.14
CA SER A 450 -16.26 1.24 -30.31
C SER A 450 -16.01 0.59 -31.68
N THR A 451 -15.84 -0.72 -31.79
CA THR A 451 -15.72 -1.38 -33.09
C THR A 451 -17.10 -1.58 -33.72
N GLY A 452 -17.66 -0.48 -34.27
CA GLY A 452 -18.81 -0.55 -35.15
C GLY A 452 -18.56 -1.57 -36.27
N ALA A 453 -19.42 -2.59 -36.34
CA ALA A 453 -19.57 -3.57 -37.42
C ALA A 453 -18.57 -4.76 -37.52
N VAL A 454 -17.40 -4.75 -36.88
CA VAL A 454 -16.59 -5.98 -36.78
C VAL A 454 -16.75 -6.54 -35.37
N PRO A 455 -17.32 -7.75 -35.19
CA PRO A 455 -17.33 -8.41 -33.90
C PRO A 455 -15.87 -8.59 -33.47
N ASN A 456 -15.37 -7.76 -32.56
CA ASN A 456 -14.24 -8.14 -31.75
C ASN A 456 -14.62 -9.49 -31.15
N PRO A 457 -13.90 -10.57 -31.48
CA PRO A 457 -14.37 -11.89 -31.09
C PRO A 457 -14.36 -12.05 -29.57
N PHE A 458 -13.56 -11.27 -28.81
CA PHE A 458 -13.42 -11.40 -27.35
C PHE A 458 -12.99 -10.10 -26.62
N PRO A 459 -13.83 -9.05 -26.51
CA PRO A 459 -13.56 -7.97 -25.57
C PRO A 459 -13.50 -8.54 -24.15
N SER A 460 -12.47 -8.17 -23.40
CA SER A 460 -12.33 -8.58 -22.02
C SER A 460 -11.73 -7.46 -21.18
N GLY A 461 -12.38 -7.11 -20.07
CA GLY A 461 -11.86 -6.19 -19.08
C GLY A 461 -12.10 -6.67 -17.67
N HIS A 462 -11.21 -6.29 -16.76
CA HIS A 462 -11.29 -6.64 -15.35
C HIS A 462 -10.57 -5.61 -14.51
N PHE A 463 -11.02 -5.44 -13.26
CA PHE A 463 -10.27 -4.72 -12.24
C PHE A 463 -9.54 -5.71 -11.33
N ASN A 464 -8.26 -5.46 -11.06
CA ASN A 464 -7.41 -6.25 -10.19
C ASN A 464 -7.40 -5.75 -8.75
N SER A 465 -7.58 -4.44 -8.54
CA SER A 465 -7.48 -3.81 -7.22
C SER A 465 -8.43 -2.63 -7.05
N ALA A 466 -8.78 -2.34 -5.79
CA ALA A 466 -9.50 -1.15 -5.39
C ALA A 466 -8.84 -0.49 -4.16
N SER A 467 -8.89 0.83 -4.07
CA SER A 467 -8.45 1.58 -2.89
C SER A 467 -9.36 2.76 -2.63
N CYS A 468 -9.89 2.85 -1.41
CA CYS A 468 -10.70 3.98 -0.96
C CYS A 468 -9.97 4.77 0.15
N SER A 469 -10.03 6.10 0.05
CA SER A 469 -9.55 7.04 1.06
C SER A 469 -10.60 8.14 1.26
N GLY A 470 -11.44 8.00 2.30
CA GLY A 470 -12.64 8.79 2.45
C GLY A 470 -13.61 8.57 1.27
N MET A 471 -14.06 9.65 0.63
CA MET A 471 -14.94 9.58 -0.55
C MET A 471 -14.19 9.24 -1.85
N ASN A 472 -12.86 9.27 -1.84
CA ASN A 472 -12.08 9.01 -3.04
C ASN A 472 -11.84 7.51 -3.17
N CYS A 473 -12.36 6.88 -4.21
CA CYS A 473 -12.15 5.47 -4.48
C CYS A 473 -11.58 5.30 -5.89
N ILE A 474 -10.52 4.50 -6.03
CA ILE A 474 -9.90 4.18 -7.31
C ILE A 474 -9.97 2.66 -7.51
N ALA A 475 -10.27 2.23 -8.73
CA ALA A 475 -10.15 0.84 -9.16
C ALA A 475 -9.14 0.75 -10.32
N ALA A 476 -8.32 -0.30 -10.31
CA ALA A 476 -7.20 -0.47 -11.24
C ALA A 476 -7.24 -1.84 -11.90
N GLY A 477 -6.97 -1.89 -13.21
CA GLY A 477 -7.05 -3.12 -13.99
C GLY A 477 -6.60 -2.97 -15.43
N SER A 478 -7.26 -3.71 -16.33
CA SER A 478 -7.00 -3.67 -17.77
C SER A 478 -8.24 -4.04 -18.58
N TYR A 479 -8.18 -3.74 -19.88
CA TYR A 479 -9.16 -4.18 -20.86
C TYR A 479 -8.53 -4.36 -22.25
N ASN A 480 -9.12 -5.23 -23.05
CA ASN A 480 -8.64 -5.53 -24.40
C ASN A 480 -9.44 -4.77 -25.45
N VAL A 481 -8.73 -4.15 -26.39
CA VAL A 481 -9.29 -3.54 -27.59
C VAL A 481 -8.76 -4.31 -28.80
N TYR A 482 -9.66 -4.73 -29.68
CA TYR A 482 -9.28 -5.41 -30.91
C TYR A 482 -8.78 -4.41 -31.94
N ASN A 483 -7.58 -4.65 -32.46
CA ASN A 483 -7.00 -3.92 -33.56
C ASN A 483 -7.22 -4.69 -34.87
N PRO A 484 -8.17 -4.26 -35.74
CA PRO A 484 -8.47 -4.97 -36.97
C PRO A 484 -7.34 -4.91 -38.00
N SER A 485 -6.43 -3.91 -37.94
CA SER A 485 -5.34 -3.81 -38.92
C SER A 485 -4.26 -4.86 -38.71
N ALA A 486 -4.12 -5.35 -37.48
CA ALA A 486 -3.12 -6.33 -37.08
C ALA A 486 -3.73 -7.69 -36.66
N ASP A 487 -5.07 -7.79 -36.60
CA ASP A 487 -5.80 -8.98 -36.12
C ASP A 487 -5.35 -9.45 -34.73
N ILE A 488 -5.17 -8.49 -33.82
CA ILE A 488 -4.70 -8.74 -32.45
C ILE A 488 -5.58 -8.03 -31.41
N ASN A 489 -5.56 -8.55 -30.19
CA ASN A 489 -6.12 -7.88 -29.02
C ASN A 489 -5.02 -7.14 -28.27
N ILE A 490 -5.19 -5.83 -28.13
CA ILE A 490 -4.26 -4.97 -27.41
C ILE A 490 -4.80 -4.74 -26.00
N GLN A 491 -4.02 -5.13 -24.98
CA GLN A 491 -4.38 -4.94 -23.59
C GLN A 491 -4.02 -3.52 -23.14
N TYR A 492 -4.98 -2.71 -22.75
CA TYR A 492 -4.76 -1.37 -22.21
C TYR A 492 -4.89 -1.36 -20.69
N PRO A 493 -4.01 -0.64 -19.98
CA PRO A 493 -4.19 -0.40 -18.56
C PRO A 493 -5.40 0.51 -18.34
N MET A 494 -6.13 0.29 -17.25
CA MET A 494 -7.33 1.05 -16.90
C MET A 494 -7.30 1.49 -15.44
N LEU A 495 -7.64 2.76 -15.22
CA LEU A 495 -8.03 3.28 -13.90
C LEU A 495 -9.44 3.84 -13.97
N ALA A 496 -10.26 3.51 -12.98
CA ALA A 496 -11.52 4.18 -12.72
C ALA A 496 -11.39 4.97 -11.41
N SER A 497 -11.85 6.22 -11.40
CA SER A 497 -11.78 7.13 -10.25
C SER A 497 -13.16 7.62 -9.84
N SER A 498 -13.43 7.64 -8.55
CA SER A 498 -14.64 8.19 -7.96
C SER A 498 -14.27 9.16 -6.86
N LEU A 499 -14.83 10.38 -6.91
CA LEU A 499 -14.64 11.42 -5.89
C LEU A 499 -15.85 11.52 -4.93
N ASN A 500 -16.84 10.64 -5.08
CA ASN A 500 -18.12 10.68 -4.36
C ASN A 500 -18.51 9.32 -3.76
N GLY A 501 -17.52 8.56 -3.28
CA GLY A 501 -17.75 7.33 -2.54
C GLY A 501 -18.20 6.17 -3.42
N GLY A 502 -17.85 6.20 -4.71
CA GLY A 502 -18.22 5.18 -5.68
C GLY A 502 -19.60 5.36 -6.30
N ILE A 503 -20.27 6.50 -6.12
CA ILE A 503 -21.58 6.78 -6.75
C ILE A 503 -21.42 6.95 -8.27
N SER A 504 -20.39 7.69 -8.70
CA SER A 504 -20.03 7.84 -10.11
C SER A 504 -18.54 7.62 -10.32
N TRP A 505 -18.18 7.15 -11.51
CA TRP A 505 -16.80 6.82 -11.88
C TRP A 505 -16.40 7.52 -13.18
N THR A 506 -15.16 8.00 -13.23
CA THR A 506 -14.50 8.52 -14.44
C THR A 506 -13.30 7.65 -14.78
N TYR A 507 -12.84 7.67 -16.03
CA TYR A 507 -11.73 6.84 -16.50
C TYR A 507 -10.55 7.70 -16.96
N PRO A 508 -9.73 8.23 -16.03
CA PRO A 508 -8.67 9.17 -16.35
C PRO A 508 -7.53 8.53 -17.18
N ILE A 509 -7.31 7.22 -17.03
CA ILE A 509 -6.39 6.44 -17.85
C ILE A 509 -7.20 5.39 -18.63
N ASN A 510 -7.14 5.51 -19.95
CA ASN A 510 -7.76 4.62 -20.93
C ASN A 510 -6.92 4.65 -22.24
N ASN A 511 -7.40 4.07 -23.33
CA ASN A 511 -6.64 3.98 -24.58
C ASN A 511 -6.41 5.34 -25.26
N GLY A 512 -7.20 6.37 -24.92
CA GLY A 512 -6.98 7.75 -25.35
C GLY A 512 -5.85 8.46 -24.59
N ASN A 513 -5.44 7.94 -23.42
CA ASN A 513 -4.36 8.45 -22.58
C ASN A 513 -3.44 7.29 -22.12
N PRO A 514 -2.75 6.58 -23.02
CA PRO A 514 -1.90 5.46 -22.66
C PRO A 514 -0.61 5.91 -21.95
N PRO A 515 0.16 4.98 -21.34
CA PRO A 515 1.49 5.26 -20.82
C PRO A 515 2.43 5.93 -21.85
N PRO A 516 3.39 6.75 -21.43
CA PRO A 516 4.46 7.24 -22.29
C PRO A 516 5.21 6.08 -22.94
N ASN A 517 5.56 6.21 -24.23
CA ASN A 517 6.20 5.17 -25.04
C ASN A 517 5.37 3.88 -25.22
N PHE A 518 4.06 3.92 -24.99
CA PHE A 518 3.17 2.94 -25.63
C PHE A 518 3.26 3.21 -27.12
N ASP A 519 3.91 2.30 -27.86
CA ASP A 519 4.32 2.52 -29.24
C ASP A 519 3.11 2.88 -30.11
N ALA A 520 2.95 4.19 -30.38
CA ALA A 520 1.76 4.74 -31.01
C ALA A 520 1.74 4.51 -32.52
N ASP A 521 2.85 4.03 -33.10
CA ASP A 521 2.98 3.78 -34.53
C ASP A 521 2.09 2.62 -35.01
N GLY A 522 1.52 1.83 -34.09
CA GLY A 522 0.52 0.79 -34.40
C GLY A 522 1.03 -0.31 -35.33
N SER A 523 2.33 -0.29 -35.67
CA SER A 523 2.95 -1.11 -36.69
C SER A 523 3.38 -2.49 -36.18
N ARG A 524 3.28 -2.75 -34.86
CA ARG A 524 3.77 -3.99 -34.23
C ARG A 524 2.87 -4.54 -33.12
N LEU A 525 3.04 -5.84 -32.87
CA LEU A 525 1.99 -6.80 -32.52
C LEU A 525 1.56 -6.88 -31.03
N SER A 526 2.19 -6.16 -30.08
CA SER A 526 1.79 -6.33 -28.67
C SER A 526 2.08 -5.15 -27.69
N PRO A 527 1.84 -3.87 -28.01
CA PRO A 527 1.91 -2.83 -26.97
C PRO A 527 0.77 -3.05 -25.98
N GLY A 528 1.03 -3.74 -24.87
CA GLY A 528 0.04 -4.14 -23.88
C GLY A 528 0.37 -3.59 -22.49
N GLY A 529 -0.60 -3.46 -21.60
CA GLY A 529 -0.34 -3.10 -20.22
C GLY A 529 -1.53 -3.31 -19.30
N GLN A 530 -1.23 -3.44 -18.01
CA GLN A 530 -2.25 -3.60 -16.98
C GLN A 530 -1.79 -2.98 -15.67
N PHE A 531 -2.74 -2.42 -14.92
CA PHE A 531 -2.52 -2.15 -13.51
C PHE A 531 -2.85 -3.40 -12.68
N ASN A 532 -1.95 -3.77 -11.78
CA ASN A 532 -2.10 -4.89 -10.86
C ASN A 532 -2.64 -4.43 -9.49
N SER A 533 -2.25 -3.22 -9.04
CA SER A 533 -2.62 -2.70 -7.72
C SER A 533 -2.77 -1.18 -7.72
N VAL A 534 -3.59 -0.67 -6.80
CA VAL A 534 -3.73 0.76 -6.53
C VAL A 534 -3.77 1.03 -5.02
N SER A 535 -3.23 2.17 -4.60
CA SER A 535 -3.31 2.63 -3.20
C SER A 535 -3.51 4.14 -3.14
N CYS A 536 -4.45 4.59 -2.29
CA CYS A 536 -4.74 6.00 -2.06
C CYS A 536 -4.64 6.37 -0.58
N ASN A 537 -4.02 7.52 -0.31
CA ASN A 537 -3.96 8.16 1.00
C ASN A 537 -4.26 9.65 0.85
N GLY A 538 -5.49 10.05 1.17
CA GLY A 538 -5.98 11.40 0.90
C GLY A 538 -6.01 11.70 -0.59
N ASN A 539 -5.24 12.71 -1.01
CA ASN A 539 -5.14 13.12 -2.41
C ASN A 539 -4.06 12.38 -3.20
N ILE A 540 -3.14 11.68 -2.51
CA ILE A 540 -2.05 10.95 -3.15
C ILE A 540 -2.55 9.55 -3.47
N CYS A 541 -2.56 9.20 -4.75
CA CYS A 541 -2.91 7.88 -5.25
C CYS A 541 -1.82 7.37 -6.17
N ILE A 542 -1.45 6.10 -6.03
CA ILE A 542 -0.52 5.42 -6.92
C ILE A 542 -1.16 4.17 -7.51
N GLY A 543 -0.92 3.94 -8.80
CA GLY A 543 -1.31 2.73 -9.52
C GLY A 543 -0.05 2.08 -10.10
N VAL A 544 0.11 0.78 -9.93
CA VAL A 544 1.30 0.05 -10.40
C VAL A 544 0.92 -1.15 -11.22
N GLY A 545 1.82 -1.59 -12.09
CA GLY A 545 1.61 -2.79 -12.88
C GLY A 545 2.77 -3.09 -13.83
N SER A 546 2.43 -3.51 -15.03
CA SER A 546 3.39 -3.75 -16.10
C SER A 546 2.86 -3.33 -17.46
N TYR A 547 3.76 -2.94 -18.34
CA TYR A 547 3.47 -2.71 -19.75
C TYR A 547 4.51 -3.41 -20.62
N PHE A 548 4.19 -3.66 -21.88
CA PHE A 548 5.08 -4.21 -22.88
C PHE A 548 5.55 -3.07 -23.79
N ALA A 549 6.86 -3.00 -24.01
CA ALA A 549 7.45 -2.13 -25.00
C ALA A 549 8.37 -2.94 -25.91
N TYR A 550 8.35 -2.61 -27.21
CA TYR A 550 9.19 -3.26 -28.18
C TYR A 550 10.61 -2.71 -28.07
N GLU A 551 11.58 -3.58 -27.83
CA GLU A 551 13.00 -3.20 -27.78
C GLU A 551 13.68 -3.56 -29.08
N SER A 552 14.09 -2.55 -29.85
CA SER A 552 14.72 -2.77 -31.17
C SER A 552 16.02 -3.56 -31.09
N SER A 553 16.70 -3.50 -29.95
CA SER A 553 17.95 -4.21 -29.70
C SER A 553 17.76 -5.72 -29.54
N SER A 554 16.65 -6.18 -28.95
CA SER A 554 16.34 -7.59 -28.73
C SER A 554 15.41 -8.17 -29.81
N GLY A 555 14.65 -7.31 -30.50
CA GLY A 555 13.61 -7.74 -31.42
C GLY A 555 12.43 -8.41 -30.74
N GLN A 556 12.22 -8.15 -29.44
CA GLN A 556 11.20 -8.78 -28.61
C GLN A 556 10.39 -7.73 -27.83
N ASP A 557 9.17 -8.10 -27.44
CA ASP A 557 8.36 -7.33 -26.50
C ASP A 557 8.88 -7.55 -25.08
N VAL A 558 9.34 -6.49 -24.45
CA VAL A 558 9.89 -6.51 -23.10
C VAL A 558 8.84 -6.02 -22.12
N ARG A 559 8.60 -6.79 -21.08
CA ARG A 559 7.70 -6.41 -19.99
C ARG A 559 8.44 -5.46 -19.04
N TYR A 560 7.95 -4.24 -18.86
CA TYR A 560 8.51 -3.26 -17.94
C TYR A 560 7.58 -3.02 -16.75
N PRO A 561 8.14 -2.84 -15.54
CA PRO A 561 7.37 -2.32 -14.42
C PRO A 561 6.99 -0.86 -14.70
N PHE A 562 5.80 -0.44 -14.29
CA PHE A 562 5.44 0.98 -14.33
C PHE A 562 4.59 1.41 -13.15
N LEU A 563 4.61 2.73 -12.92
CA LEU A 563 3.88 3.40 -11.86
C LEU A 563 3.28 4.70 -12.36
N ALA A 564 2.00 4.91 -12.07
CA ALA A 564 1.31 6.18 -12.24
C ALA A 564 1.00 6.80 -10.87
N LEU A 565 1.11 8.13 -10.79
CA LEU A 565 0.84 8.96 -9.61
C LEU A 565 -0.27 9.96 -9.93
N SER A 566 -1.21 10.09 -9.01
CA SER A 566 -2.10 11.23 -8.87
C SER A 566 -1.87 11.93 -7.53
N THR A 567 -1.90 13.26 -7.55
CA THR A 567 -1.83 14.12 -6.35
C THR A 567 -3.14 14.89 -6.10
N ASP A 568 -4.19 14.53 -6.83
CA ASP A 568 -5.50 15.19 -6.83
C ASP A 568 -6.65 14.18 -6.74
N SER A 569 -6.46 13.13 -5.93
CA SER A 569 -7.48 12.11 -5.65
C SER A 569 -7.87 11.27 -6.87
N GLY A 570 -6.94 11.06 -7.78
CA GLY A 570 -7.13 10.26 -8.99
C GLY A 570 -7.84 11.00 -10.11
N ALA A 571 -7.97 12.33 -10.08
CA ALA A 571 -8.55 13.09 -11.17
C ALA A 571 -7.58 13.17 -12.37
N HIS A 572 -6.30 13.43 -12.12
CA HIS A 572 -5.23 13.42 -13.11
C HIS A 572 -4.09 12.50 -12.69
N TRP A 573 -3.44 11.88 -13.67
CA TRP A 573 -2.37 10.92 -13.44
C TRP A 573 -1.13 11.27 -14.27
N SER A 574 0.04 11.00 -13.69
CA SER A 574 1.34 11.16 -14.34
C SER A 574 2.19 9.91 -14.10
N TYR A 575 2.91 9.44 -15.12
CA TYR A 575 3.77 8.27 -15.00
C TYR A 575 5.10 8.65 -14.35
N LYS A 576 5.53 7.87 -13.36
CA LYS A 576 6.73 8.14 -12.55
C LYS A 576 7.79 7.04 -12.62
N ILE A 577 7.36 5.82 -12.93
CA ILE A 577 8.26 4.71 -13.25
C ILE A 577 7.96 4.24 -14.67
N THR A 578 8.97 4.25 -15.53
CA THR A 578 8.98 3.77 -16.92
C THR A 578 10.23 2.94 -17.17
N ASN A 579 10.45 2.50 -18.42
CA ASN A 579 11.68 1.81 -18.82
C ASN A 579 12.96 2.66 -18.72
N THR A 580 12.86 3.98 -18.57
CA THR A 580 14.02 4.90 -18.52
C THR A 580 14.14 5.71 -17.24
N MET A 581 13.09 5.82 -16.43
CA MET A 581 13.08 6.65 -15.22
C MET A 581 12.25 6.01 -14.11
N PRO A 582 12.78 5.86 -12.88
CA PRO A 582 14.21 5.89 -12.54
C PRO A 582 14.96 4.78 -13.29
N GLN A 583 16.30 4.86 -13.33
CA GLN A 583 17.11 3.83 -13.97
C GLN A 583 16.79 2.45 -13.35
N LEU A 584 16.44 1.48 -14.21
CA LEU A 584 16.19 0.10 -13.81
C LEU A 584 17.42 -0.50 -13.10
N PRO A 585 17.25 -1.55 -12.25
CA PRO A 585 18.39 -2.27 -11.68
C PRO A 585 19.41 -2.66 -12.76
N ASN A 586 20.70 -2.48 -12.47
CA ASN A 586 21.78 -2.70 -13.46
C ASN A 586 21.84 -4.13 -14.01
N ASP A 587 21.26 -5.09 -13.27
CA ASP A 587 21.19 -6.49 -13.65
C ASP A 587 19.86 -6.89 -14.30
N PHE A 588 18.96 -5.93 -14.59
CA PHE A 588 17.68 -6.18 -15.24
C PHE A 588 17.86 -6.80 -16.63
N ASP A 589 17.26 -7.96 -16.85
CA ASP A 589 17.24 -8.65 -18.14
C ASP A 589 16.06 -8.20 -18.98
N MET A 590 16.38 -7.52 -20.09
CA MET A 590 15.39 -7.12 -21.08
C MET A 590 14.66 -8.32 -21.69
N ASN A 591 15.21 -9.54 -21.67
CA ASN A 591 14.50 -10.71 -22.21
C ASN A 591 13.47 -11.31 -21.25
N GLY A 592 13.61 -11.08 -19.95
CA GLY A 592 12.66 -11.56 -18.95
C GLY A 592 11.69 -10.47 -18.46
N GLY A 593 12.14 -9.22 -18.42
CA GLY A 593 11.33 -8.08 -18.03
C GLY A 593 11.08 -7.97 -16.52
N GLY A 594 10.07 -7.20 -16.13
CA GLY A 594 9.65 -6.99 -14.75
C GLY A 594 8.27 -6.37 -14.61
N TYR A 595 7.76 -6.37 -13.39
CA TYR A 595 6.41 -5.91 -13.06
C TYR A 595 6.29 -5.54 -11.59
N PHE A 596 5.35 -4.65 -11.27
CA PHE A 596 4.88 -4.44 -9.91
C PHE A 596 3.56 -5.16 -9.69
N ASP A 597 3.47 -5.95 -8.62
CA ASP A 597 2.24 -6.61 -8.19
C ASP A 597 1.48 -5.77 -7.17
N ASN A 598 2.18 -4.92 -6.43
CA ASN A 598 1.59 -4.22 -5.31
C ASN A 598 2.01 -2.77 -5.15
N ALA A 599 1.07 -1.96 -4.67
CA ALA A 599 1.25 -0.54 -4.41
C ALA A 599 0.74 -0.20 -3.03
N TYR A 600 1.45 0.68 -2.34
CA TYR A 600 1.01 1.20 -1.05
C TYR A 600 1.48 2.63 -0.81
N CYS A 601 0.64 3.47 -0.20
CA CYS A 601 0.98 4.83 0.22
C CYS A 601 0.42 5.16 1.61
N ASN A 602 1.25 5.84 2.42
CA ASN A 602 0.89 6.45 3.69
C ASN A 602 1.49 7.84 3.81
N GLY A 603 0.67 8.89 3.62
CA GLY A 603 1.18 10.25 3.57
C GLY A 603 2.25 10.40 2.48
N SER A 604 3.47 10.76 2.87
CA SER A 604 4.58 10.93 1.94
C SER A 604 5.35 9.64 1.61
N ALA A 605 5.15 8.57 2.38
CA ALA A 605 5.84 7.30 2.17
C ALA A 605 5.02 6.40 1.23
N CYS A 606 5.57 6.05 0.07
CA CYS A 606 4.93 5.17 -0.89
C CYS A 606 5.88 4.07 -1.34
N ILE A 607 5.36 2.88 -1.64
CA ILE A 607 6.11 1.73 -2.14
C ILE A 607 5.38 1.06 -3.30
N ALA A 608 6.17 0.47 -4.18
CA ALA A 608 5.74 -0.43 -5.23
C ALA A 608 6.60 -1.70 -5.17
N SER A 609 5.98 -2.86 -5.10
CA SER A 609 6.68 -4.14 -4.96
C SER A 609 6.26 -5.14 -6.04
N GLY A 610 7.19 -5.95 -6.50
CA GLY A 610 6.93 -7.02 -7.47
C GLY A 610 8.19 -7.83 -7.74
N ALA A 611 8.47 -8.08 -9.02
CA ALA A 611 9.62 -8.86 -9.43
C ALA A 611 10.16 -8.42 -10.80
N TYR A 612 11.41 -8.78 -11.07
CA TYR A 612 12.05 -8.63 -12.37
C TYR A 612 12.95 -9.84 -12.64
N PHE A 613 13.37 -10.03 -13.89
CA PHE A 613 14.36 -11.04 -14.24
C PHE A 613 15.73 -10.41 -14.33
N THR A 614 16.75 -11.10 -13.81
CA THR A 614 18.15 -10.69 -13.93
C THR A 614 18.79 -11.26 -15.18
N THR A 615 19.96 -10.78 -15.61
CA THR A 615 20.68 -11.25 -16.83
C THR A 615 20.94 -12.76 -16.87
N GLY A 616 20.88 -13.45 -15.73
CA GLY A 616 20.91 -14.92 -15.63
C GLY A 616 19.54 -15.62 -15.71
N ARG A 617 18.48 -14.89 -16.08
CA ARG A 617 17.07 -15.30 -16.03
C ARG A 617 16.58 -15.75 -14.64
N THR A 618 17.19 -15.22 -13.59
CA THR A 618 16.73 -15.45 -12.22
C THR A 618 15.69 -14.39 -11.88
N GLN A 619 14.52 -14.80 -11.40
CA GLN A 619 13.52 -13.85 -10.93
C GLN A 619 13.98 -13.23 -9.61
N SER A 620 14.09 -11.92 -9.51
CA SER A 620 14.47 -11.21 -8.30
C SER A 620 13.35 -10.29 -7.82
N ALA A 621 13.27 -10.13 -6.51
CA ALA A 621 12.31 -9.22 -5.90
C ALA A 621 12.64 -7.77 -6.32
N LEU A 622 11.61 -7.02 -6.69
CA LEU A 622 11.73 -5.62 -7.07
C LEU A 622 10.97 -4.78 -6.05
N LEU A 623 11.61 -3.75 -5.51
CA LEU A 623 10.94 -2.76 -4.67
C LEU A 623 11.40 -1.35 -5.04
N ALA A 624 10.45 -0.47 -5.33
CA ALA A 624 10.65 0.96 -5.43
C ALA A 624 9.98 1.67 -4.25
N SER A 625 10.61 2.73 -3.75
CA SER A 625 10.08 3.55 -2.66
C SER A 625 10.17 5.03 -2.98
N SER A 626 9.27 5.78 -2.35
CA SER A 626 9.19 7.24 -2.40
C SER A 626 8.92 7.79 -1.00
N ASN A 627 9.53 8.93 -0.69
CA ASN A 627 9.44 9.61 0.61
C ASN A 627 8.80 11.00 0.55
N ASP A 628 8.39 11.41 -0.64
CA ASP A 628 7.87 12.75 -0.97
C ASP A 628 6.46 12.69 -1.57
N GLY A 629 5.71 11.63 -1.27
CA GLY A 629 4.33 11.45 -1.75
C GLY A 629 4.25 10.91 -3.17
N GLY A 630 5.26 10.14 -3.58
CA GLY A 630 5.33 9.53 -4.91
C GLY A 630 5.90 10.44 -5.99
N ILE A 631 6.44 11.62 -5.65
CA ILE A 631 6.99 12.57 -6.62
C ILE A 631 8.28 12.02 -7.22
N THR A 632 9.20 11.53 -6.38
CA THR A 632 10.44 10.85 -6.78
C THR A 632 10.46 9.41 -6.27
N TRP A 633 11.11 8.53 -7.04
CA TRP A 633 11.18 7.10 -6.76
C TRP A 633 12.60 6.57 -6.89
N VAL A 634 12.95 5.62 -6.03
CA VAL A 634 14.24 4.91 -6.06
C VAL A 634 13.97 3.42 -5.91
N TYR A 635 14.66 2.58 -6.71
CA TYR A 635 14.68 1.14 -6.48
C TYR A 635 15.54 0.84 -5.25
N THR A 636 14.92 0.33 -4.19
CA THR A 636 15.55 0.11 -2.88
C THR A 636 15.70 -1.35 -2.49
N VAL A 637 15.03 -2.26 -3.21
CA VAL A 637 15.34 -3.70 -3.18
C VAL A 637 15.60 -4.21 -4.59
N SER A 638 16.74 -4.87 -4.78
CA SER A 638 17.14 -5.59 -5.99
C SER A 638 17.84 -6.89 -5.61
N SER A 639 18.28 -7.67 -6.60
CA SER A 639 19.04 -8.91 -6.40
C SER A 639 20.27 -8.76 -5.48
N ASN A 640 20.85 -7.56 -5.41
CA ASN A 640 22.12 -7.29 -4.72
C ASN A 640 21.96 -6.46 -3.44
N ASN A 641 20.79 -5.88 -3.16
CA ASN A 641 20.62 -4.98 -2.03
C ASN A 641 19.17 -4.94 -1.53
N PRO A 642 18.89 -5.20 -0.24
CA PRO A 642 19.76 -5.93 0.67
C PRO A 642 20.00 -7.36 0.16
N PRO A 643 21.15 -7.98 0.48
CA PRO A 643 21.40 -9.38 0.09
C PRO A 643 20.35 -10.28 0.72
N LEU A 644 19.84 -11.25 -0.05
CA LEU A 644 18.90 -12.24 0.47
C LEU A 644 19.52 -13.01 1.65
N PRO A 645 18.72 -13.48 2.63
CA PRO A 645 19.22 -14.01 3.91
C PRO A 645 20.10 -15.28 3.87
N ILE A 646 20.58 -15.76 2.71
CA ILE A 646 21.41 -16.98 2.60
C ILE A 646 22.46 -16.84 1.49
N GLY A 647 23.71 -17.21 1.77
CA GLY A 647 24.86 -17.13 0.86
C GLY A 647 24.93 -18.22 -0.21
N THR A 648 23.93 -18.35 -1.09
CA THR A 648 23.99 -19.30 -2.22
C THR A 648 23.51 -18.68 -3.54
N THR A 649 24.05 -19.21 -4.62
CA THR A 649 24.24 -18.58 -5.94
C THR A 649 23.01 -18.52 -6.85
N TYR A 650 21.85 -19.04 -6.46
CA TYR A 650 20.64 -19.03 -7.28
C TYR A 650 19.38 -18.93 -6.42
N GLN A 651 18.73 -17.76 -6.39
CA GLN A 651 17.48 -17.56 -5.65
C GLN A 651 16.46 -16.81 -6.49
N ASN A 652 15.34 -17.48 -6.80
CA ASN A 652 14.17 -16.77 -7.29
C ASN A 652 13.52 -16.09 -6.09
N SER A 653 13.32 -14.78 -6.12
CA SER A 653 12.61 -14.04 -5.09
C SER A 653 11.54 -13.16 -5.71
N ARG A 654 10.43 -12.99 -5.00
CA ARG A 654 9.33 -12.12 -5.42
C ARG A 654 8.56 -11.57 -4.23
N PHE A 655 8.19 -10.30 -4.31
CA PHE A 655 7.15 -9.75 -3.45
C PHE A 655 5.80 -9.95 -4.14
N MET A 656 4.88 -10.63 -3.47
CA MET A 656 3.65 -11.15 -4.09
C MET A 656 2.39 -10.46 -3.61
N GLY A 657 2.48 -9.56 -2.62
CA GLY A 657 1.35 -9.29 -1.75
C GLY A 657 1.01 -7.85 -1.46
N LYS A 658 -0.26 -7.66 -1.12
CA LYS A 658 -0.81 -6.41 -0.57
C LYS A 658 -0.08 -6.01 0.68
N SER A 659 0.79 -5.01 0.58
CA SER A 659 1.25 -4.22 1.71
C SER A 659 0.19 -3.16 1.97
N ASN A 660 -0.42 -3.16 3.14
CA ASN A 660 -1.26 -2.06 3.56
C ASN A 660 -0.72 -1.56 4.91
N LEU A 661 -0.85 -0.28 5.23
CA LEU A 661 -0.73 0.20 6.59
C LEU A 661 -1.85 1.18 6.88
N THR A 662 -2.38 1.11 8.07
CA THR A 662 -3.37 2.08 8.55
C THR A 662 -2.72 2.91 9.63
N ALA A 663 -2.44 4.18 9.31
CA ALA A 663 -2.11 5.16 10.34
C ALA A 663 -3.24 5.18 11.38
N ARG A 664 -2.91 5.02 12.67
CA ARG A 664 -3.86 5.42 13.72
C ARG A 664 -4.07 6.91 13.55
N THR A 665 -5.19 7.30 12.92
CA THR A 665 -5.65 8.67 12.98
C THR A 665 -6.00 8.93 14.44
N PHE A 666 -5.04 9.45 15.22
CA PHE A 666 -5.37 10.08 16.47
C PHE A 666 -6.22 11.30 16.07
N ALA A 667 -7.54 11.18 16.23
CA ALA A 667 -8.39 12.35 16.33
C ALA A 667 -7.94 13.10 17.59
N LEU A 668 -6.87 13.88 17.48
CA LEU A 668 -6.54 14.92 18.42
C LEU A 668 -7.75 15.85 18.40
N ASN A 669 -8.62 15.71 19.40
CA ASN A 669 -9.74 16.59 19.63
C ASN A 669 -9.25 18.02 19.45
N ALA A 670 -9.76 18.71 18.42
CA ALA A 670 -9.51 20.12 18.12
C ALA A 670 -10.11 21.07 19.18
N LYS A 671 -10.20 20.62 20.44
CA LYS A 671 -10.85 21.33 21.55
C LYS A 671 -9.89 22.15 22.43
N ASN A 672 -8.58 22.16 22.12
CA ASN A 672 -7.58 22.92 22.89
C ASN A 672 -7.00 24.15 22.13
N ARG A 673 -7.71 24.70 21.15
CA ARG A 673 -7.32 25.95 20.45
C ARG A 673 -8.21 27.16 20.78
N GLU A 674 -8.90 27.16 21.92
CA GLU A 674 -9.59 28.33 22.46
C GLU A 674 -9.20 28.56 23.93
N LEU A 675 -7.92 28.85 24.19
CA LEU A 675 -7.48 29.60 25.37
C LEU A 675 -6.23 30.41 25.00
N LYS A 676 -6.45 31.55 24.36
CA LYS A 676 -5.60 32.74 24.43
C LYS A 676 -6.50 33.96 24.50
#